data_AF-A0AAD4BWK0-F1
#
_entry.id   AF-A0AAD4BWK0-F1
#
_cell.length_a   1.000
_cell.length_b   1.000
_cell.length_c   1.000
_cell.angle_alpha   90.00
_cell.angle_beta   90.00
_cell.angle_gamma   90.00
#
_symmetry.space_group_name_H-M   'P 1'
#
loop_
_entity.id
_entity.type
_entity.pdbx_description
1 polymer ?
#
loop_
_entity_poly.entity_id
_entity_poly.type
_entity_poly.pdbx_seq_one_letter_code
_entity_poly.pdbx_strand_id
1 'polypeptide(L)'
;MKSSLNIILFGETGVGKSSVINMIAARHVADTSPAVQGCTMSFKPYSIPVNRRTFHIWDTAGLEEPEMGVNNYLPAIEQARELIHHLSSRGGVDLLLFCIRGNRVTAMTQSNYRLFFEVLCKSQVPIALVITHLEREADMEKWWERNAKTFEKHGIKAAGHACVTGKPTHNKYRELQRNITRLLEGHKGQGRFNMPSGGWLVEFLRLFGLFAPLKKGRKKKDIVKLLTKRCKLDPKVAEELATKLESESSRDGEAGLHTVWLERKDGGKPKMIESGVDESLVVVEQVRSERVDRRQKPGAALAVRSSGPVQEILDIRQHSSENLGDAKNTADVEPRGANVLQGKVKVGVEPCDVVVVEQARSERVDSKQKSGVASTVPGSSRTVAHVQHSSKELERLGDAAVGAKRYNEAISHYSTALSLISSQTILIKRSKAWFATRSWKEALDDANQVVTLDLSSPWGYEMKHAALHEIEDYDNAIEAFETMLSKMKNSSDPDVQRKGDEYIGPSSTQAEIRKIVQQTIRHLPRVLINTTSGRLHDRAEHASAFESLPVFKGLVSSMTKRIDYVRIKREVRQYFQYVMLSHKWEDNEPLFQKVIHIAVYDLDKSPTHDKLQTFCRIVRDAGFNWAWSDTCCIDKTDHFVLQEALVAMFRWYQGSTMVIVFLRGVRHSSPCGALAASIWNTRGWTLQEYIAAKVIHFYTEDWTLYRDLDLPNHKECPEIISEMEQATGVSAQQLMALSPGLSSIREKLRLASTRETTLVEDAAYSLLGIFSVTGIPAIYGEAEGSLGRLLAHVLTGSGDVSILAWIGESGSFNSCLPTHITVFNGPATLHLPRSIPDAEMERTIAALQPSSYLSRVLWPYGRGNFDLDAALRLYDRLNELPAAGFAASRMKLPCIVFQLPPLTPNRTRACHVYRADTAAFGTVEIKTRRDLSQMHSLYIVHPWLDALLGREDMHRGAFAEDNVAPSPSPNTDDEEFFDNENEDEGTDGPWLPGPELRPHPVPIRMARIDKETQARRLVARLRQPFGALLLTLVSTGGRAVDYRRVAADSLITVQLQEDVSLVDILDNVRVLEVL
;
A
#
# COMPACT_ATOMS: atom_id res chain seq x y z
N MET A 1 5.13 44.04 41.73
CA MET A 1 5.73 42.71 42.00
C MET A 1 6.56 42.28 40.79
N LYS A 2 7.56 41.40 40.94
CA LYS A 2 8.34 40.87 39.80
C LYS A 2 7.51 39.83 39.05
N SER A 3 7.28 40.01 37.74
CA SER A 3 6.48 39.08 36.94
C SER A 3 7.23 37.78 36.67
N SER A 4 6.76 36.68 37.26
CA SER A 4 7.12 35.33 36.80
C SER A 4 6.56 35.06 35.40
N LEU A 5 7.14 34.10 34.69
CA LEU A 5 6.63 33.62 33.40
C LEU A 5 6.44 32.10 33.46
N ASN A 6 5.29 31.63 32.97
CA ASN A 6 5.00 30.22 32.72
C ASN A 6 5.34 29.90 31.26
N ILE A 7 6.33 29.02 31.07
CA ILE A 7 6.88 28.65 29.76
C ILE A 7 6.66 27.15 29.56
N ILE A 8 6.04 26.75 28.44
CA ILE A 8 5.98 25.33 28.06
C ILE A 8 7.17 25.03 27.14
N LEU A 9 8.00 24.06 27.53
CA LEU A 9 9.11 23.55 26.73
C LEU A 9 8.73 22.21 26.12
N PHE A 10 8.59 22.18 24.80
CA PHE A 10 8.11 21.01 24.05
C PHE A 10 8.96 20.74 22.81
N GLY A 11 8.80 19.55 22.22
CA GLY A 11 9.58 19.08 21.07
C GLY A 11 9.68 17.56 21.02
N GLU A 12 10.23 17.03 19.93
CA GLU A 12 10.44 15.60 19.67
C GLU A 12 11.35 14.95 20.76
N THR A 13 11.48 13.62 20.75
CA THR A 13 12.37 12.93 21.70
C THR A 13 13.85 13.09 21.30
N GLY A 14 14.74 13.18 22.28
CA GLY A 14 16.18 13.35 22.03
C GLY A 14 16.60 14.72 21.47
N VAL A 15 15.71 15.70 21.27
CA VAL A 15 16.06 17.07 20.81
C VAL A 15 16.84 17.90 21.84
N GLY A 16 17.06 17.38 23.05
CA GLY A 16 17.87 18.04 24.09
C GLY A 16 17.11 19.01 25.01
N LYS A 17 15.78 18.88 25.15
CA LYS A 17 14.96 19.71 26.06
C LYS A 17 15.58 19.85 27.46
N SER A 18 15.89 18.74 28.11
CA SER A 18 16.47 18.73 29.47
C SER A 18 17.88 19.36 29.53
N SER A 19 18.67 19.28 28.45
CA SER A 19 19.95 20.00 28.30
C SER A 19 19.76 21.52 28.18
N VAL A 20 18.70 21.96 27.51
CA VAL A 20 18.30 23.38 27.42
C VAL A 20 17.87 23.91 28.81
N ILE A 21 17.14 23.12 29.60
CA ILE A 21 16.80 23.47 30.99
C ILE A 21 18.07 23.66 31.84
N ASN A 22 19.03 22.74 31.75
CA ASN A 22 20.32 22.85 32.45
C ASN A 22 21.12 24.10 32.03
N MET A 23 21.09 24.46 30.74
CA MET A 23 21.71 25.70 30.25
C MET A 23 21.05 26.94 30.85
N ILE A 24 19.72 27.03 30.82
CA ILE A 24 18.97 28.16 31.40
C ILE A 24 19.18 28.23 32.93
N ALA A 25 19.32 27.09 33.60
CA ALA A 25 19.54 27.00 35.05
C ALA A 25 20.98 27.29 35.52
N ALA A 26 21.95 27.35 34.59
CA ALA A 26 23.39 27.47 34.88
C ALA A 26 23.98 26.36 35.78
N ARG A 27 23.24 25.28 36.00
CA ARG A 27 23.59 24.14 36.87
C ARG A 27 22.77 22.92 36.45
N HIS A 28 23.21 21.72 36.83
CA HIS A 28 22.42 20.51 36.60
C HIS A 28 21.17 20.52 37.48
N VAL A 29 19.99 20.53 36.86
CA VAL A 29 18.66 20.47 37.51
C VAL A 29 17.74 19.43 36.87
N ALA A 30 17.95 19.13 35.58
CA ALA A 30 17.21 18.15 34.81
C ALA A 30 18.16 17.05 34.33
N ASP A 31 17.74 15.80 34.47
CA ASP A 31 18.57 14.64 34.16
C ASP A 31 18.70 14.46 32.64
N THR A 32 19.92 14.32 32.13
CA THR A 32 20.18 14.22 30.68
C THR A 32 20.76 12.85 30.31
N SER A 33 19.97 12.01 29.66
CA SER A 33 20.42 10.75 29.07
C SER A 33 20.91 10.95 27.63
N PRO A 34 21.96 10.24 27.16
CA PRO A 34 22.33 10.16 25.75
C PRO A 34 21.52 9.09 24.98
N ALA A 35 20.65 8.32 25.64
CA ALA A 35 19.83 7.29 25.01
C ALA A 35 18.63 7.88 24.24
N VAL A 36 18.05 7.06 23.35
CA VAL A 36 16.86 7.42 22.55
C VAL A 36 15.57 7.43 23.39
N GLN A 37 15.53 6.70 24.50
CA GLN A 37 14.37 6.59 25.38
C GLN A 37 14.19 7.86 26.24
N GLY A 38 12.97 8.42 26.27
CA GLY A 38 12.68 9.66 27.00
C GLY A 38 12.67 9.49 28.52
N CYS A 39 13.23 10.45 29.26
CA CYS A 39 13.32 10.40 30.72
C CYS A 39 12.10 11.00 31.46
N THR A 40 11.04 11.39 30.73
CA THR A 40 9.97 12.27 31.22
C THR A 40 8.59 11.70 30.84
N MET A 41 8.03 10.84 31.69
CA MET A 41 6.72 10.18 31.49
C MET A 41 5.51 11.09 31.76
N SER A 42 5.72 12.26 32.38
CA SER A 42 4.70 13.28 32.68
C SER A 42 5.36 14.65 32.78
N PHE A 43 4.58 15.73 32.60
CA PHE A 43 5.15 17.09 32.53
C PHE A 43 5.83 17.52 33.86
N LYS A 44 7.07 18.01 33.76
CA LYS A 44 7.94 18.28 34.94
C LYS A 44 8.21 19.79 35.09
N PRO A 45 7.83 20.42 36.22
CA PRO A 45 8.04 21.85 36.45
C PRO A 45 9.44 22.17 36.98
N TYR A 46 10.06 23.18 36.40
CA TYR A 46 11.37 23.71 36.77
C TYR A 46 11.27 25.21 37.05
N SER A 47 11.40 25.60 38.32
CA SER A 47 11.42 27.02 38.72
C SER A 47 12.85 27.55 38.77
N ILE A 48 13.23 28.34 37.76
CA ILE A 48 14.59 28.84 37.57
C ILE A 48 14.61 30.36 37.87
N PRO A 49 15.26 30.80 38.96
CA PRO A 49 15.53 32.21 39.19
C PRO A 49 16.72 32.66 38.32
N VAL A 50 16.52 33.70 37.51
CA VAL A 50 17.57 34.29 36.66
C VAL A 50 17.53 35.81 36.83
N ASN A 51 18.69 36.39 37.19
CA ASN A 51 18.84 37.83 37.46
C ASN A 51 17.78 38.38 38.43
N ARG A 52 16.77 39.08 37.91
CA ARG A 52 15.68 39.69 38.71
C ARG A 52 14.30 39.06 38.45
N ARG A 53 14.21 37.93 37.74
CA ARG A 53 12.97 37.26 37.33
C ARG A 53 13.00 35.77 37.68
N THR A 54 11.83 35.13 37.69
CA THR A 54 11.68 33.67 37.82
C THR A 54 10.96 33.13 36.59
N PHE A 55 11.57 32.14 35.94
CA PHE A 55 10.95 31.38 34.86
C PHE A 55 10.45 30.04 35.41
N HIS A 56 9.18 29.72 35.24
CA HIS A 56 8.62 28.40 35.51
C HIS A 56 8.53 27.67 34.16
N ILE A 57 9.53 26.82 33.88
CA ILE A 57 9.60 26.02 32.66
C ILE A 57 8.94 24.68 32.92
N TRP A 58 8.01 24.28 32.06
CA TRP A 58 7.28 23.02 32.14
C TRP A 58 7.75 22.14 30.98
N ASP A 59 8.60 21.16 31.29
CA ASP A 59 9.16 20.22 30.32
C ASP A 59 8.09 19.17 29.97
N THR A 60 7.73 19.04 28.70
CA THR A 60 6.82 17.99 28.25
C THR A 60 7.57 16.67 28.04
N ALA A 61 6.83 15.56 28.02
CA ALA A 61 7.29 14.35 27.35
C ALA A 61 7.75 14.67 25.90
N GLY A 62 8.63 13.83 25.35
CA GLY A 62 8.94 13.90 23.93
C GLY A 62 7.77 13.36 23.10
N LEU A 63 7.40 14.07 22.04
CA LEU A 63 6.17 13.79 21.27
C LEU A 63 6.29 12.57 20.32
N GLU A 64 7.31 11.73 20.53
CA GLU A 64 7.58 10.47 19.84
C GLU A 64 8.28 9.49 20.81
N GLU A 65 7.60 8.45 21.30
CA GLU A 65 8.25 7.34 22.00
C GLU A 65 8.33 6.12 21.06
N PRO A 66 9.54 5.70 20.60
CA PRO A 66 9.68 4.73 19.51
C PRO A 66 9.38 3.26 19.88
N GLU A 67 8.81 3.00 21.07
CA GLU A 67 8.41 1.67 21.54
C GLU A 67 6.89 1.49 21.65
N MET A 68 6.09 2.50 21.30
CA MET A 68 4.62 2.45 21.36
C MET A 68 3.98 2.83 20.01
N GLY A 69 3.06 1.98 19.55
CA GLY A 69 2.39 2.15 18.26
C GLY A 69 1.34 3.26 18.22
N VAL A 70 0.59 3.30 17.11
CA VAL A 70 -0.39 4.35 16.71
C VAL A 70 -1.37 4.78 17.83
N ASN A 71 -1.65 3.91 18.80
CA ASN A 71 -2.57 4.18 19.91
C ASN A 71 -2.08 5.27 20.89
N ASN A 72 -0.76 5.53 20.98
CA ASN A 72 -0.20 6.36 22.05
C ASN A 72 -0.04 7.86 21.74
N TYR A 73 -0.44 8.33 20.55
CA TYR A 73 -0.46 9.78 20.25
C TYR A 73 -1.53 10.53 21.06
N LEU A 74 -2.60 9.83 21.50
CA LEU A 74 -3.67 10.40 22.32
C LEU A 74 -3.22 10.73 23.76
N PRO A 75 -2.58 9.83 24.53
CA PRO A 75 -1.97 10.16 25.81
C PRO A 75 -1.07 11.41 25.80
N ALA A 76 -0.28 11.64 24.75
CA ALA A 76 0.54 12.84 24.61
C ALA A 76 -0.31 14.13 24.48
N ILE A 77 -1.42 14.07 23.73
CA ILE A 77 -2.40 15.17 23.62
C ILE A 77 -3.16 15.35 24.94
N GLU A 78 -3.52 14.27 25.64
CA GLU A 78 -4.18 14.33 26.96
C GLU A 78 -3.27 14.98 28.01
N GLN A 79 -1.97 14.65 28.05
CA GLN A 79 -1.00 15.31 28.92
C GLN A 79 -0.77 16.79 28.55
N ALA A 80 -0.72 17.13 27.25
CA ALA A 80 -0.60 18.52 26.81
C ALA A 80 -1.84 19.35 27.18
N ARG A 81 -3.04 18.75 27.08
CA ARG A 81 -4.32 19.30 27.58
C ARG A 81 -4.23 19.55 29.09
N GLU A 82 -3.85 18.55 29.88
CA GLU A 82 -3.75 18.65 31.33
C GLU A 82 -2.77 19.73 31.78
N LEU A 83 -1.60 19.84 31.16
CA LEU A 83 -0.62 20.90 31.44
C LEU A 83 -1.23 22.30 31.22
N ILE A 84 -1.94 22.51 30.12
CA ILE A 84 -2.52 23.83 29.78
C ILE A 84 -3.71 24.17 30.69
N HIS A 85 -4.54 23.20 31.09
CA HIS A 85 -5.56 23.42 32.13
C HIS A 85 -4.94 23.71 33.50
N HIS A 86 -3.90 22.97 33.90
CA HIS A 86 -3.16 23.19 35.14
C HIS A 86 -2.56 24.60 35.19
N LEU A 87 -1.97 25.07 34.07
CA LEU A 87 -1.44 26.43 33.95
C LEU A 87 -2.54 27.50 33.91
N SER A 88 -3.69 27.24 33.28
CA SER A 88 -4.82 28.18 33.24
C SER A 88 -5.36 28.52 34.63
N SER A 89 -5.37 27.55 35.57
CA SER A 89 -5.70 27.81 36.99
C SER A 89 -4.58 28.49 37.79
N ARG A 90 -3.38 28.66 37.20
CA ARG A 90 -2.16 29.17 37.83
C ARG A 90 -1.59 30.41 37.11
N GLY A 91 -2.44 31.14 36.41
CA GLY A 91 -2.12 32.43 35.79
C GLY A 91 -1.73 32.37 34.30
N GLY A 92 -1.98 31.25 33.63
CA GLY A 92 -1.90 31.10 32.17
C GLY A 92 -0.54 30.68 31.65
N VAL A 93 -0.44 30.59 30.32
CA VAL A 93 0.82 30.40 29.59
C VAL A 93 1.29 31.76 29.06
N ASP A 94 2.57 32.10 29.28
CA ASP A 94 3.18 33.34 28.77
C ASP A 94 4.01 33.12 27.49
N LEU A 95 4.65 31.95 27.32
CA LEU A 95 5.53 31.65 26.18
C LEU A 95 5.53 30.14 25.83
N LEU A 96 5.52 29.84 24.53
CA LEU A 96 5.85 28.52 23.99
C LEU A 96 7.33 28.48 23.58
N LEU A 97 8.09 27.50 24.07
CA LEU A 97 9.50 27.31 23.75
C LEU A 97 9.66 25.96 23.03
N PHE A 98 9.78 26.01 21.69
CA PHE A 98 9.81 24.82 20.84
C PHE A 98 11.26 24.42 20.56
N CYS A 99 11.66 23.27 21.10
CA CYS A 99 13.01 22.73 20.97
C CYS A 99 13.09 21.79 19.77
N ILE A 100 13.96 22.10 18.82
CA ILE A 100 14.12 21.41 17.54
C ILE A 100 15.59 21.13 17.26
N ARG A 101 15.87 20.11 16.44
CA ARG A 101 17.23 19.82 15.94
C ARG A 101 17.58 20.73 14.75
N GLY A 102 18.87 21.01 14.58
CA GLY A 102 19.43 21.76 13.45
C GLY A 102 19.51 20.99 12.13
N ASN A 103 18.44 20.26 11.77
CA ASN A 103 18.33 19.45 10.56
C ASN A 103 17.18 19.98 9.65
N ARG A 104 16.69 19.16 8.71
CA ARG A 104 15.57 19.54 7.82
C ARG A 104 14.26 19.61 8.62
N VAL A 105 13.39 20.56 8.27
CA VAL A 105 12.04 20.68 8.84
C VAL A 105 11.24 19.42 8.55
N THR A 106 10.93 18.62 9.57
CA THR A 106 10.16 17.37 9.40
C THR A 106 8.65 17.66 9.34
N ALA A 107 7.86 16.66 8.91
CA ALA A 107 6.41 16.69 9.05
C ALA A 107 5.97 16.70 10.53
N MET A 108 6.73 16.01 11.40
CA MET A 108 6.49 15.99 12.84
C MET A 108 6.75 17.37 13.49
N THR A 109 7.81 18.06 13.09
CA THR A 109 8.10 19.44 13.52
C THR A 109 6.96 20.40 13.13
N GLN A 110 6.36 20.24 11.94
CA GLN A 110 5.16 20.98 11.56
C GLN A 110 3.92 20.57 12.37
N SER A 111 3.69 19.27 12.59
CA SER A 111 2.58 18.74 13.41
C SER A 111 2.62 19.32 14.83
N ASN A 112 3.78 19.23 15.49
CA ASN A 112 3.99 19.70 16.85
C ASN A 112 3.87 21.22 16.96
N TYR A 113 4.37 21.98 15.98
CA TYR A 113 4.15 23.42 15.88
C TYR A 113 2.65 23.76 15.82
N ARG A 114 1.89 23.15 14.89
CA ARG A 114 0.45 23.41 14.76
C ARG A 114 -0.33 22.98 16.00
N LEU A 115 0.00 21.84 16.59
CA LEU A 115 -0.65 21.34 17.80
C LEU A 115 -0.51 22.32 18.96
N PHE A 116 0.71 22.77 19.29
CA PHE A 116 0.91 23.65 20.44
C PHE A 116 0.55 25.11 20.15
N PHE A 117 1.06 25.68 19.04
CA PHE A 117 0.83 27.09 18.72
C PHE A 117 -0.59 27.35 18.19
N GLU A 118 -0.98 26.70 17.10
CA GLU A 118 -2.22 27.02 16.38
C GLU A 118 -3.46 26.46 17.08
N VAL A 119 -3.40 25.22 17.58
CA VAL A 119 -4.56 24.47 18.10
C VAL A 119 -4.74 24.68 19.60
N LEU A 120 -3.76 24.30 20.43
CA LEU A 120 -3.88 24.33 21.89
C LEU A 120 -3.81 25.78 22.44
N CYS A 121 -2.90 26.60 21.93
CA CYS A 121 -2.75 28.01 22.31
C CYS A 121 -3.46 29.00 21.37
N LYS A 122 -4.27 28.53 20.40
CA LYS A 122 -5.11 29.34 19.49
C LYS A 122 -4.37 30.46 18.74
N SER A 123 -3.08 30.29 18.48
CA SER A 123 -2.13 31.31 17.96
C SER A 123 -1.97 32.56 18.85
N GLN A 124 -2.37 32.50 20.12
CA GLN A 124 -2.35 33.65 21.05
C GLN A 124 -1.09 33.70 21.93
N VAL A 125 -0.49 32.55 22.23
CA VAL A 125 0.79 32.48 22.97
C VAL A 125 1.94 32.60 21.97
N PRO A 126 2.89 33.54 22.13
CA PRO A 126 4.05 33.63 21.24
C PRO A 126 4.94 32.39 21.37
N ILE A 127 5.49 31.95 20.24
CA ILE A 127 6.35 30.78 20.14
C ILE A 127 7.77 31.19 19.74
N ALA A 128 8.77 30.69 20.46
CA ALA A 128 10.19 30.89 20.18
C ALA A 128 10.89 29.55 19.93
N LEU A 129 11.84 29.52 19.00
CA LEU A 129 12.55 28.30 18.60
C LEU A 129 13.89 28.17 19.34
N VAL A 130 14.21 26.98 19.82
CA VAL A 130 15.53 26.64 20.35
C VAL A 130 16.12 25.56 19.46
N ILE A 131 17.15 25.91 18.68
CA ILE A 131 17.75 25.02 17.69
C ILE A 131 19.00 24.37 18.30
N THR A 132 18.96 23.05 18.46
CA THR A 132 20.01 22.25 19.10
C THR A 132 20.78 21.39 18.09
N HIS A 133 21.77 20.63 18.55
CA HIS A 133 22.58 19.71 17.72
C HIS A 133 23.43 20.39 16.62
N LEU A 134 23.74 21.68 16.80
CA LEU A 134 24.56 22.48 15.86
C LEU A 134 26.08 22.42 16.15
N GLU A 135 26.59 21.43 16.90
CA GLU A 135 28.01 21.38 17.31
C GLU A 135 29.02 21.12 16.18
N ARG A 136 28.56 20.98 14.93
CA ARG A 136 29.40 20.90 13.72
C ARG A 136 29.50 22.24 12.97
N GLU A 137 28.70 23.24 13.32
CA GLU A 137 28.73 24.57 12.72
C GLU A 137 29.73 25.48 13.45
N ALA A 138 30.66 26.11 12.72
CA ALA A 138 31.63 27.05 13.30
C ALA A 138 30.97 28.30 13.91
N ASP A 139 29.81 28.67 13.34
CA ASP A 139 28.98 29.79 13.76
C ASP A 139 27.50 29.36 13.73
N MET A 140 26.96 29.07 14.91
CA MET A 140 25.65 28.44 15.06
C MET A 140 24.49 29.36 14.64
N GLU A 141 24.57 30.67 14.88
CA GLU A 141 23.50 31.60 14.51
C GLU A 141 23.44 31.80 12.98
N LYS A 142 24.57 31.69 12.27
CA LYS A 142 24.60 31.64 10.79
C LYS A 142 23.90 30.42 10.20
N TRP A 143 23.62 29.37 10.98
CA TRP A 143 22.72 28.30 10.55
C TRP A 143 21.29 28.82 10.45
N TRP A 144 20.82 29.62 11.41
CA TRP A 144 19.49 30.23 11.35
C TRP A 144 19.36 31.22 10.19
N GLU A 145 20.35 32.09 9.96
CA GLU A 145 20.35 33.04 8.82
C GLU A 145 20.12 32.34 7.46
N ARG A 146 20.73 31.16 7.27
CA ARG A 146 20.57 30.32 6.07
C ARG A 146 19.20 29.64 5.98
N ASN A 147 18.61 29.26 7.12
CA ASN A 147 17.44 28.36 7.17
C ASN A 147 16.11 29.00 7.57
N ALA A 148 16.08 30.22 8.11
CA ALA A 148 14.87 30.88 8.61
C ALA A 148 13.72 30.91 7.58
N LYS A 149 14.03 31.28 6.33
CA LYS A 149 13.07 31.30 5.21
C LYS A 149 12.49 29.92 4.87
N THR A 150 13.19 28.84 5.24
CA THR A 150 12.69 27.47 5.08
C THR A 150 11.64 27.13 6.13
N PHE A 151 11.78 27.60 7.38
CA PHE A 151 10.74 27.46 8.41
C PHE A 151 9.47 28.22 8.00
N GLU A 152 9.60 29.47 7.55
CA GLU A 152 8.48 30.28 7.07
C GLU A 152 7.72 29.62 5.91
N LYS A 153 8.43 29.03 4.95
CA LYS A 153 7.82 28.25 3.84
C LYS A 153 7.00 27.04 4.31
N HIS A 154 7.35 26.44 5.44
CA HIS A 154 6.60 25.34 6.06
C HIS A 154 5.54 25.84 7.07
N GLY A 155 5.23 27.14 7.08
CA GLY A 155 4.23 27.76 7.96
C GLY A 155 4.70 28.05 9.38
N ILE A 156 5.95 27.69 9.73
CA ILE A 156 6.51 27.86 11.07
C ILE A 156 7.00 29.30 11.21
N LYS A 157 6.39 30.06 12.12
CA LYS A 157 6.75 31.44 12.46
C LYS A 157 7.30 31.49 13.89
N ALA A 158 8.31 32.31 14.12
CA ALA A 158 8.98 32.43 15.40
C ALA A 158 8.99 33.89 15.89
N ALA A 159 8.56 34.12 17.14
CA ALA A 159 8.71 35.40 17.83
C ALA A 159 10.16 35.69 18.24
N GLY A 160 11.03 34.67 18.19
CA GLY A 160 12.47 34.74 18.42
C GLY A 160 13.10 33.35 18.30
N HIS A 161 14.43 33.30 18.25
CA HIS A 161 15.21 32.05 18.16
C HIS A 161 16.44 32.12 19.06
N ALA A 162 17.03 30.95 19.36
CA ALA A 162 18.40 30.83 19.85
C ALA A 162 19.02 29.53 19.32
N CYS A 163 20.18 29.60 18.68
CA CYS A 163 20.98 28.42 18.32
C CYS A 163 21.88 28.02 19.50
N VAL A 164 21.81 26.77 19.94
CA VAL A 164 22.46 26.30 21.18
C VAL A 164 23.04 24.89 21.05
N THR A 165 23.83 24.47 22.05
CA THR A 165 24.44 23.14 22.16
C THR A 165 23.94 22.39 23.39
N GLY A 166 23.81 21.07 23.27
CA GLY A 166 23.53 20.20 24.42
C GLY A 166 24.73 19.93 25.33
N LYS A 167 25.95 20.35 24.96
CA LYS A 167 27.22 19.92 25.58
C LYS A 167 27.81 21.00 26.51
N PRO A 168 27.85 20.80 27.85
CA PRO A 168 28.43 21.76 28.79
C PRO A 168 29.92 22.05 28.59
N THR A 169 30.65 21.15 27.93
CA THR A 169 32.08 21.26 27.61
C THR A 169 32.38 22.12 26.38
N HIS A 170 31.37 22.63 25.67
CA HIS A 170 31.56 23.44 24.47
C HIS A 170 32.18 24.81 24.80
N ASN A 171 33.18 25.26 24.05
CA ASN A 171 33.91 26.51 24.33
C ASN A 171 32.99 27.75 24.40
N LYS A 172 31.99 27.84 23.50
CA LYS A 172 30.97 28.90 23.48
C LYS A 172 29.81 28.70 24.48
N TYR A 173 29.79 27.67 25.35
CA TYR A 173 28.61 27.34 26.18
C TYR A 173 28.11 28.53 27.03
N ARG A 174 29.03 29.27 27.67
CA ARG A 174 28.71 30.50 28.44
C ARG A 174 28.22 31.68 27.60
N GLU A 175 28.38 31.65 26.28
CA GLU A 175 27.91 32.67 25.34
C GLU A 175 26.50 32.32 24.85
N LEU A 176 26.31 31.08 24.39
CA LEU A 176 25.02 30.52 23.96
C LEU A 176 23.99 30.57 25.11
N GLN A 177 24.44 30.30 26.34
CA GLN A 177 23.66 30.51 27.57
C GLN A 177 23.14 31.95 27.69
N ARG A 178 23.95 32.97 27.42
CA ARG A 178 23.49 34.37 27.46
C ARG A 178 22.49 34.65 26.34
N ASN A 179 22.63 34.05 25.16
CA ASN A 179 21.68 34.23 24.06
C ASN A 179 20.29 33.69 24.42
N ILE A 180 20.20 32.46 24.96
CA ILE A 180 18.90 31.93 25.40
C ILE A 180 18.35 32.68 26.63
N THR A 181 19.19 33.13 27.57
CA THR A 181 18.73 34.01 28.67
C THR A 181 18.16 35.33 28.12
N ARG A 182 18.82 36.00 27.17
CA ARG A 182 18.34 37.24 26.54
C ARG A 182 17.00 37.04 25.82
N LEU A 183 16.83 35.92 25.11
CA LEU A 183 15.58 35.55 24.44
C LEU A 183 14.41 35.50 25.44
N LEU A 184 14.63 34.89 26.60
CA LEU A 184 13.61 34.78 27.66
C LEU A 184 13.41 36.09 28.44
N GLU A 185 14.47 36.87 28.68
CA GLU A 185 14.38 38.17 29.35
C GLU A 185 13.69 39.24 28.48
N GLY A 186 13.90 39.20 27.16
CA GLY A 186 13.25 40.10 26.20
C GLY A 186 11.73 39.93 26.11
N HIS A 187 11.20 38.76 26.50
CA HIS A 187 9.76 38.51 26.47
C HIS A 187 9.03 39.25 27.61
N LYS A 188 8.19 40.23 27.26
CA LYS A 188 7.59 41.15 28.24
C LYS A 188 6.38 40.59 29.03
N GLY A 189 5.80 39.45 28.65
CA GLY A 189 4.68 38.84 29.40
C GLY A 189 3.37 39.60 29.25
N GLN A 190 3.06 40.10 28.04
CA GLN A 190 1.80 40.77 27.73
C GLN A 190 0.88 39.79 26.99
N GLY A 191 -0.31 39.53 27.55
CA GLY A 191 -1.30 38.60 26.98
C GLY A 191 -1.13 37.16 27.45
N ARG A 192 -1.33 36.91 28.75
CA ARG A 192 -1.38 35.55 29.32
C ARG A 192 -2.56 34.77 28.78
N PHE A 193 -2.30 33.61 28.17
CA PHE A 193 -3.35 32.73 27.67
C PHE A 193 -3.89 31.83 28.79
N ASN A 194 -5.16 32.03 29.13
CA ASN A 194 -5.95 31.11 29.94
C ASN A 194 -6.95 30.41 29.02
N MET A 195 -7.04 29.07 29.10
CA MET A 195 -8.07 28.33 28.36
C MET A 195 -9.45 28.68 28.94
N PRO A 196 -10.44 29.09 28.11
CA PRO A 196 -11.78 29.43 28.60
C PRO A 196 -12.51 28.19 29.15
N SER A 197 -13.29 28.38 30.21
CA SER A 197 -13.92 27.34 31.02
C SER A 197 -15.23 26.77 30.45
N GLY A 198 -15.37 26.71 29.13
CA GLY A 198 -16.49 26.07 28.43
C GLY A 198 -15.99 24.96 27.51
N GLY A 199 -16.78 23.89 27.34
CA GLY A 199 -16.40 22.64 26.67
C GLY A 199 -15.71 22.82 25.31
N TRP A 200 -14.38 22.91 25.33
CA TRP A 200 -13.56 23.35 24.19
C TRP A 200 -13.67 22.43 22.96
N LEU A 201 -14.11 21.18 23.19
CA LEU A 201 -14.36 20.17 22.18
C LEU A 201 -15.31 20.64 21.06
N VAL A 202 -16.32 21.45 21.38
CA VAL A 202 -17.25 21.98 20.36
C VAL A 202 -16.53 22.99 19.45
N GLU A 203 -15.61 23.79 20.01
CA GLU A 203 -14.74 24.70 19.26
C GLU A 203 -13.68 23.95 18.44
N PHE A 204 -13.08 22.90 19.02
CA PHE A 204 -12.13 22.01 18.36
C PHE A 204 -12.77 21.32 17.13
N LEU A 205 -13.99 20.78 17.29
CA LEU A 205 -14.74 20.17 16.19
C LEU A 205 -15.25 21.21 15.16
N ARG A 206 -15.52 22.46 15.56
CA ARG A 206 -15.78 23.55 14.60
C ARG A 206 -14.55 23.86 13.74
N LEU A 207 -13.36 23.92 14.33
CA LEU A 207 -12.10 24.27 13.65
C LEU A 207 -11.67 23.25 12.58
N PHE A 208 -12.03 21.97 12.72
CA PHE A 208 -11.86 20.96 11.65
C PHE A 208 -12.98 20.96 10.59
N GLY A 209 -13.75 22.04 10.48
CA GLY A 209 -14.72 22.27 9.40
C GLY A 209 -15.86 21.25 9.39
N LEU A 210 -16.49 21.01 10.55
CA LEU A 210 -17.45 19.90 10.72
C LEU A 210 -18.85 20.27 11.23
N PHE A 211 -19.13 21.51 11.67
CA PHE A 211 -20.47 21.91 12.10
C PHE A 211 -20.86 23.37 11.81
N ALA A 212 -21.86 23.54 10.94
CA ALA A 212 -22.92 24.55 11.12
C ALA A 212 -23.80 24.16 12.34
N PRO A 213 -24.64 25.04 12.92
CA PRO A 213 -25.09 24.91 14.30
C PRO A 213 -25.86 23.60 14.63
N LEU A 214 -25.54 23.05 15.80
CA LEU A 214 -25.98 21.74 16.28
C LEU A 214 -27.50 21.66 16.49
N LYS A 215 -28.16 20.73 15.82
CA LYS A 215 -29.39 20.10 16.34
C LYS A 215 -29.01 18.96 17.28
N LYS A 216 -29.66 18.83 18.44
CA LYS A 216 -29.48 17.71 19.39
C LYS A 216 -29.72 16.36 18.68
N GLY A 217 -28.91 15.34 18.99
CA GLY A 217 -29.28 13.93 18.75
C GLY A 217 -28.53 13.14 17.66
N ARG A 218 -27.27 13.44 17.31
CA ARG A 218 -26.41 12.42 16.66
C ARG A 218 -25.98 11.35 17.67
N LYS A 219 -25.64 10.15 17.18
CA LYS A 219 -25.31 8.98 18.03
C LYS A 219 -23.82 8.67 17.92
N LYS A 220 -23.21 8.11 18.98
CA LYS A 220 -21.83 7.57 19.04
C LYS A 220 -21.22 7.15 17.70
N LYS A 221 -21.88 6.23 16.97
CA LYS A 221 -21.40 5.68 15.68
C LYS A 221 -21.10 6.74 14.62
N ASP A 222 -21.82 7.86 14.61
CA ASP A 222 -21.56 8.98 13.71
C ASP A 222 -20.23 9.67 14.04
N ILE A 223 -19.91 9.80 15.33
CA ILE A 223 -18.68 10.42 15.83
C ILE A 223 -17.48 9.50 15.54
N VAL A 224 -17.59 8.20 15.82
CA VAL A 224 -16.55 7.21 15.47
C VAL A 224 -16.25 7.22 13.97
N LYS A 225 -17.29 7.15 13.14
CA LYS A 225 -17.17 7.17 11.67
C LYS A 225 -16.54 8.48 11.15
N LEU A 226 -16.67 9.59 11.89
CA LEU A 226 -16.04 10.88 11.59
C LEU A 226 -14.56 10.88 11.95
N LEU A 227 -14.22 10.46 13.17
CA LEU A 227 -12.86 10.39 13.70
C LEU A 227 -11.98 9.42 12.89
N THR A 228 -12.51 8.24 12.56
CA THR A 228 -11.80 7.27 11.71
C THR A 228 -11.66 7.75 10.27
N LYS A 229 -12.67 8.43 9.69
CA LYS A 229 -12.59 8.86 8.28
C LYS A 229 -11.79 10.15 8.04
N ARG A 230 -11.84 11.15 8.95
CA ARG A 230 -11.13 12.43 8.80
C ARG A 230 -9.85 12.54 9.64
N CYS A 231 -9.85 12.07 10.89
CA CYS A 231 -8.66 12.12 11.75
C CYS A 231 -7.77 10.87 11.62
N LYS A 232 -8.20 9.87 10.82
CA LYS A 232 -7.53 8.58 10.58
C LYS A 232 -7.14 7.82 11.86
N LEU A 233 -7.86 8.07 12.95
CA LEU A 233 -7.75 7.28 14.17
C LEU A 233 -8.27 5.86 13.93
N ASP A 234 -7.59 4.87 14.53
CA ASP A 234 -8.03 3.48 14.54
C ASP A 234 -9.51 3.37 15.00
N PRO A 235 -10.35 2.50 14.40
CA PRO A 235 -11.78 2.42 14.73
C PRO A 235 -12.07 2.20 16.22
N LYS A 236 -11.24 1.43 16.92
CA LYS A 236 -11.39 1.10 18.33
C LYS A 236 -11.00 2.31 19.20
N VAL A 237 -9.89 2.96 18.85
CA VAL A 237 -9.43 4.21 19.49
C VAL A 237 -10.44 5.35 19.28
N ALA A 238 -11.01 5.46 18.08
CA ALA A 238 -12.08 6.40 17.76
C ALA A 238 -13.38 6.10 18.53
N GLU A 239 -13.66 4.83 18.82
CA GLU A 239 -14.81 4.42 19.64
C GLU A 239 -14.60 4.65 21.14
N GLU A 240 -13.41 4.37 21.67
CA GLU A 240 -13.02 4.74 23.04
C GLU A 240 -13.08 6.26 23.23
N LEU A 241 -12.56 7.03 22.26
CA LEU A 241 -12.66 8.49 22.26
C LEU A 241 -14.13 8.93 22.25
N ALA A 242 -14.95 8.46 21.29
CA ALA A 242 -16.38 8.81 21.26
C ALA A 242 -17.12 8.44 22.57
N THR A 243 -16.71 7.37 23.26
CA THR A 243 -17.24 7.00 24.59
C THR A 243 -16.85 8.01 25.68
N LYS A 244 -15.60 8.50 25.68
CA LYS A 244 -15.18 9.62 26.54
C LYS A 244 -15.95 10.91 26.21
N LEU A 245 -16.20 11.20 24.93
CA LEU A 245 -16.91 12.42 24.52
C LEU A 245 -18.38 12.43 24.95
N GLU A 246 -19.06 11.27 24.93
CA GLU A 246 -20.43 11.12 25.45
C GLU A 246 -20.49 11.22 27.00
N SER A 247 -19.39 10.93 27.72
CA SER A 247 -19.33 11.04 29.20
C SER A 247 -18.81 12.39 29.73
N GLU A 248 -18.01 13.15 28.96
CA GLU A 248 -17.71 14.56 29.26
C GLU A 248 -18.94 15.45 28.98
N SER A 249 -19.60 15.29 27.83
CA SER A 249 -20.76 16.12 27.44
C SER A 249 -22.04 15.89 28.24
N SER A 250 -22.07 14.87 29.10
CA SER A 250 -23.13 14.62 30.09
C SER A 250 -22.80 15.14 31.50
N ARG A 251 -21.58 15.64 31.74
CA ARG A 251 -21.18 16.28 33.02
C ARG A 251 -21.32 17.80 33.01
N ASP A 252 -21.01 18.45 31.89
CA ASP A 252 -21.20 19.90 31.70
C ASP A 252 -22.71 20.29 31.55
N GLY A 253 -23.63 19.34 31.72
CA GLY A 253 -25.05 19.51 31.38
C GLY A 253 -25.93 20.20 32.44
N GLU A 254 -25.53 20.23 33.72
CA GLU A 254 -26.39 20.68 34.83
C GLU A 254 -25.91 21.97 35.53
N ALA A 255 -24.74 22.50 35.20
CA ALA A 255 -24.20 23.72 35.82
C ALA A 255 -23.54 24.66 34.80
N GLY A 256 -24.25 25.72 34.36
CA GLY A 256 -23.63 26.83 33.62
C GLY A 256 -24.46 27.53 32.53
N LEU A 257 -25.65 27.04 32.17
CA LEU A 257 -26.47 27.61 31.07
C LEU A 257 -27.85 28.10 31.53
N HIS A 258 -27.87 28.94 32.58
CA HIS A 258 -29.10 29.60 33.04
C HIS A 258 -28.89 31.10 33.34
N THR A 259 -28.26 31.83 32.41
CA THR A 259 -28.21 33.29 32.42
C THR A 259 -27.98 33.85 31.01
N VAL A 260 -28.50 35.05 30.73
CA VAL A 260 -28.30 35.84 29.50
C VAL A 260 -28.77 35.19 28.19
N TRP A 261 -30.09 35.01 28.06
CA TRP A 261 -30.78 35.42 26.84
C TRP A 261 -31.88 36.41 27.22
N LEU A 262 -31.60 37.70 27.04
CA LEU A 262 -32.59 38.78 27.02
C LEU A 262 -32.40 39.54 25.72
N GLU A 263 -33.50 39.77 24.99
CA GLU A 263 -33.44 40.48 23.72
C GLU A 263 -32.98 41.92 23.91
N ARG A 264 -32.14 42.41 22.97
CA ARG A 264 -32.20 43.81 22.56
C ARG A 264 -32.36 43.87 21.06
N LYS A 265 -33.52 44.37 20.63
CA LYS A 265 -33.71 44.91 19.29
C LYS A 265 -32.95 46.24 19.17
N ASP A 266 -32.76 46.63 17.91
CA ASP A 266 -32.38 47.97 17.46
C ASP A 266 -30.96 48.44 17.79
N GLY A 267 -30.44 49.30 16.91
CA GLY A 267 -29.00 49.55 16.78
C GLY A 267 -28.46 50.64 17.71
N GLY A 268 -27.31 50.37 18.33
CA GLY A 268 -26.54 51.37 19.08
C GLY A 268 -25.13 50.87 19.42
N LYS A 269 -24.13 51.75 19.34
CA LYS A 269 -22.75 51.42 19.78
C LYS A 269 -22.70 51.37 21.32
N PRO A 270 -22.10 50.34 21.93
CA PRO A 270 -21.97 50.27 23.39
C PRO A 270 -20.91 51.24 23.92
N LYS A 271 -21.12 51.74 25.14
CA LYS A 271 -20.17 52.46 25.99
C LYS A 271 -20.07 51.71 27.33
N MET A 272 -18.97 51.88 28.07
CA MET A 272 -18.68 51.18 29.32
C MET A 272 -19.58 51.60 30.50
N ILE A 273 -19.69 50.76 31.54
CA ILE A 273 -19.44 51.02 32.98
C ILE A 273 -19.69 49.72 33.81
N GLU A 274 -19.49 49.73 35.13
CA GLU A 274 -18.97 48.61 35.95
C GLU A 274 -19.90 48.05 37.07
N SER A 275 -19.60 46.82 37.54
CA SER A 275 -19.70 46.33 38.95
C SER A 275 -21.05 46.05 39.67
N GLY A 276 -21.01 45.11 40.65
CA GLY A 276 -22.12 44.70 41.57
C GLY A 276 -22.71 43.29 41.24
N VAL A 277 -22.80 42.23 42.08
CA VAL A 277 -22.83 41.98 43.55
C VAL A 277 -24.18 42.40 44.18
N ASP A 278 -25.00 41.55 44.85
CA ASP A 278 -24.91 40.13 45.33
C ASP A 278 -26.32 39.44 45.41
N GLU A 279 -26.45 38.35 46.19
CA GLU A 279 -27.64 37.81 46.91
C GLU A 279 -28.43 36.57 46.39
N SER A 280 -28.03 35.41 46.93
CA SER A 280 -28.83 34.38 47.66
C SER A 280 -30.34 34.07 47.41
N LEU A 281 -30.56 32.79 47.06
CA LEU A 281 -31.56 31.82 47.60
C LEU A 281 -33.09 31.89 47.32
N VAL A 282 -33.67 30.66 47.27
CA VAL A 282 -34.98 30.22 47.83
C VAL A 282 -36.26 30.16 46.94
N VAL A 283 -36.61 28.90 46.58
CA VAL A 283 -37.95 28.25 46.79
C VAL A 283 -39.07 28.29 45.71
N VAL A 284 -39.21 27.13 45.03
CA VAL A 284 -40.42 26.25 44.94
C VAL A 284 -41.40 26.29 43.74
N GLU A 285 -41.86 25.05 43.49
CA GLU A 285 -43.06 24.51 42.81
C GLU A 285 -43.26 24.42 41.28
N GLN A 286 -43.79 23.23 40.98
CA GLN A 286 -44.31 22.70 39.72
C GLN A 286 -45.62 23.41 39.33
N VAL A 287 -46.03 23.27 38.07
CA VAL A 287 -47.26 22.53 37.69
C VAL A 287 -47.27 22.27 36.16
N ARG A 288 -48.23 21.46 35.70
CA ARG A 288 -48.33 20.85 34.35
C ARG A 288 -49.17 21.66 33.36
N SER A 289 -49.15 21.17 32.10
CA SER A 289 -50.17 21.28 31.03
C SER A 289 -50.31 22.66 30.33
N GLU A 290 -50.90 22.78 29.13
CA GLU A 290 -51.55 21.78 28.26
C GLU A 290 -51.38 22.10 26.74
N ARG A 291 -51.95 21.26 25.86
CA ARG A 291 -52.08 21.51 24.41
C ARG A 291 -53.35 22.32 24.10
N VAL A 292 -53.32 23.20 23.10
CA VAL A 292 -54.44 23.51 22.17
C VAL A 292 -53.88 23.80 20.76
N ASP A 293 -54.72 23.67 19.73
CA ASP A 293 -54.42 23.73 18.28
C ASP A 293 -55.25 24.85 17.57
N ARG A 294 -54.96 25.11 16.28
CA ARG A 294 -55.78 25.73 15.21
C ARG A 294 -55.50 27.17 14.74
N ARG A 295 -55.03 27.23 13.47
CA ARG A 295 -55.53 28.01 12.30
C ARG A 295 -56.10 29.44 12.46
N GLN A 296 -55.61 30.40 11.64
CA GLN A 296 -56.37 31.03 10.52
C GLN A 296 -55.55 32.02 9.63
N LYS A 297 -56.15 32.47 8.52
CA LYS A 297 -55.73 33.52 7.52
C LYS A 297 -56.63 34.79 7.71
N PRO A 298 -56.49 35.98 7.05
CA PRO A 298 -55.83 36.39 5.77
C PRO A 298 -54.86 37.61 5.93
N GLY A 299 -54.42 38.42 4.94
CA GLY A 299 -54.43 38.42 3.46
C GLY A 299 -54.70 39.81 2.80
N ALA A 300 -54.57 39.93 1.45
CA ALA A 300 -54.80 41.12 0.58
C ALA A 300 -53.79 42.31 0.66
N ALA A 301 -53.50 43.12 -0.38
CA ALA A 301 -53.71 43.04 -1.85
C ALA A 301 -52.88 44.14 -2.62
N LEU A 302 -53.08 44.25 -3.96
CA LEU A 302 -52.52 45.22 -4.94
C LEU A 302 -51.02 45.01 -5.32
N ALA A 303 -50.55 45.16 -6.58
CA ALA A 303 -51.14 45.42 -7.91
C ALA A 303 -50.05 45.23 -9.04
N VAL A 304 -50.25 45.13 -10.36
CA VAL A 304 -51.38 44.82 -11.30
C VAL A 304 -50.82 44.57 -12.73
N ARG A 305 -51.24 43.49 -13.44
CA ARG A 305 -51.26 43.24 -14.92
C ARG A 305 -49.96 43.37 -15.79
N SER A 306 -49.81 42.72 -16.96
CA SER A 306 -50.45 41.53 -17.57
C SER A 306 -49.69 41.03 -18.84
N SER A 307 -49.95 39.78 -19.27
CA SER A 307 -49.97 39.25 -20.67
C SER A 307 -48.74 39.39 -21.61
N GLY A 308 -48.26 38.26 -22.14
CA GLY A 308 -47.65 38.14 -23.50
C GLY A 308 -48.71 37.75 -24.55
N PRO A 309 -48.43 36.92 -25.58
CA PRO A 309 -47.15 36.36 -26.06
C PRO A 309 -47.00 36.38 -27.62
N VAL A 310 -46.09 35.56 -28.19
CA VAL A 310 -46.11 34.98 -29.57
C VAL A 310 -45.44 35.74 -30.76
N GLN A 311 -44.67 34.96 -31.54
CA GLN A 311 -44.23 35.02 -32.96
C GLN A 311 -43.08 35.90 -33.51
N GLU A 312 -42.58 35.38 -34.64
CA GLU A 312 -41.43 35.76 -35.47
C GLU A 312 -41.74 36.93 -36.43
N ILE A 313 -40.70 37.49 -37.09
CA ILE A 313 -40.55 37.54 -38.59
C ILE A 313 -39.39 38.48 -39.02
N LEU A 314 -38.49 37.97 -39.87
CA LEU A 314 -37.66 38.61 -40.95
C LEU A 314 -36.89 39.95 -40.70
N ASP A 315 -35.79 40.31 -41.38
CA ASP A 315 -34.78 39.67 -42.27
C ASP A 315 -33.73 40.78 -42.66
N ILE A 316 -32.86 40.51 -43.65
CA ILE A 316 -32.24 41.46 -44.61
C ILE A 316 -30.84 42.07 -44.26
N ARG A 317 -29.80 41.46 -44.88
CA ARG A 317 -28.66 42.10 -45.63
C ARG A 317 -27.57 42.91 -44.82
N GLN A 318 -26.33 43.12 -45.30
CA GLN A 318 -25.56 42.67 -46.49
C GLN A 318 -24.03 42.89 -46.31
N HIS A 319 -23.22 42.26 -47.19
CA HIS A 319 -21.87 42.69 -47.65
C HIS A 319 -20.68 42.67 -46.63
N SER A 320 -19.40 42.49 -47.02
CA SER A 320 -18.78 42.16 -48.34
C SER A 320 -17.35 41.57 -48.19
N SER A 321 -16.71 41.31 -49.33
CA SER A 321 -15.36 40.79 -49.67
C SER A 321 -14.14 41.51 -49.02
N GLU A 322 -12.84 41.28 -49.32
CA GLU A 322 -12.09 40.67 -50.45
C GLU A 322 -10.60 40.47 -50.02
N ASN A 323 -9.88 39.37 -50.33
CA ASN A 323 -8.86 39.17 -51.41
C ASN A 323 -7.98 37.94 -51.02
N LEU A 324 -7.31 37.11 -51.85
CA LEU A 324 -6.65 37.13 -53.19
C LEU A 324 -5.09 37.23 -53.17
N GLY A 325 -4.45 36.46 -54.08
CA GLY A 325 -3.00 36.28 -54.27
C GLY A 325 -2.52 34.89 -53.78
N ASP A 326 -2.15 33.87 -54.57
CA ASP A 326 -1.28 33.70 -55.77
C ASP A 326 -0.06 32.81 -55.38
N ALA A 327 0.66 32.06 -56.24
CA ALA A 327 0.35 31.25 -57.44
C ALA A 327 1.66 30.54 -57.93
N LYS A 328 1.56 29.51 -58.81
CA LYS A 328 2.66 28.83 -59.57
C LYS A 328 3.59 27.91 -58.70
N ASN A 329 4.33 26.88 -59.15
CA ASN A 329 4.57 26.11 -60.41
C ASN A 329 5.49 24.88 -60.01
N THR A 330 5.92 23.84 -60.76
CA THR A 330 5.61 23.01 -61.97
C THR A 330 6.71 21.91 -62.04
N ALA A 331 6.61 20.70 -62.62
CA ALA A 331 5.52 19.90 -63.23
C ALA A 331 6.04 18.44 -63.53
N ASP A 332 5.14 17.57 -64.01
CA ASP A 332 5.31 16.39 -64.91
C ASP A 332 6.34 15.26 -64.64
N VAL A 333 5.87 14.00 -64.65
CA VAL A 333 5.81 13.12 -65.86
C VAL A 333 4.98 11.85 -65.57
N GLU A 334 4.12 11.45 -66.52
CA GLU A 334 3.38 10.17 -66.58
C GLU A 334 3.62 9.53 -67.97
N PRO A 335 3.31 8.23 -68.22
CA PRO A 335 2.08 8.00 -69.01
C PRO A 335 1.38 6.61 -68.90
N ARG A 336 0.03 6.61 -68.90
CA ARG A 336 -0.91 5.58 -69.43
C ARG A 336 -0.99 4.22 -68.68
N GLY A 337 -2.12 3.51 -68.61
CA GLY A 337 -3.49 3.73 -69.11
C GLY A 337 -4.25 2.38 -69.25
N ALA A 338 -5.59 2.29 -69.36
CA ALA A 338 -6.62 3.33 -69.33
C ALA A 338 -8.05 2.75 -69.14
N ASN A 339 -8.97 3.58 -68.59
CA ASN A 339 -10.39 3.75 -69.00
C ASN A 339 -11.45 2.61 -68.79
N VAL A 340 -12.75 2.88 -68.51
CA VAL A 340 -13.49 4.15 -68.29
C VAL A 340 -14.82 3.95 -67.49
N LEU A 341 -15.19 5.00 -66.71
CA LEU A 341 -16.50 5.53 -66.22
C LEU A 341 -17.83 4.75 -66.49
N GLN A 342 -18.93 4.87 -65.72
CA GLN A 342 -19.55 6.01 -64.97
C GLN A 342 -20.36 5.48 -63.74
N GLY A 343 -20.89 6.24 -62.76
CA GLY A 343 -20.74 7.66 -62.42
C GLY A 343 -21.94 8.28 -61.65
N LYS A 344 -21.71 8.80 -60.42
CA LYS A 344 -22.60 9.63 -59.53
C LYS A 344 -23.81 8.91 -58.85
N VAL A 345 -24.26 9.14 -57.59
CA VAL A 345 -24.14 10.20 -56.53
C VAL A 345 -25.13 11.37 -56.70
N LYS A 346 -26.01 11.79 -55.75
CA LYS A 346 -26.45 11.31 -54.40
C LYS A 346 -27.77 12.03 -53.98
N VAL A 347 -28.50 11.47 -52.99
CA VAL A 347 -29.43 12.16 -52.02
C VAL A 347 -30.72 12.83 -52.55
N GLY A 348 -31.86 12.66 -51.85
CA GLY A 348 -33.05 13.51 -52.04
C GLY A 348 -34.38 13.11 -51.38
N VAL A 349 -34.56 13.43 -50.08
CA VAL A 349 -35.82 13.86 -49.39
C VAL A 349 -37.03 12.88 -49.23
N GLU A 350 -37.74 13.10 -48.12
CA GLU A 350 -39.05 12.59 -47.62
C GLU A 350 -40.28 13.02 -48.49
N PRO A 351 -41.53 12.50 -48.31
CA PRO A 351 -42.34 12.68 -47.08
C PRO A 351 -43.34 11.55 -46.71
N CYS A 352 -44.16 11.82 -45.68
CA CYS A 352 -45.15 10.92 -45.08
C CYS A 352 -46.60 11.05 -45.62
N ASP A 353 -47.49 10.22 -45.03
CA ASP A 353 -48.92 10.45 -44.72
C ASP A 353 -50.08 9.91 -45.59
N VAL A 354 -50.57 8.73 -45.14
CA VAL A 354 -51.99 8.30 -44.93
C VAL A 354 -52.92 8.02 -46.16
N VAL A 355 -53.94 7.18 -45.91
CA VAL A 355 -55.24 7.01 -46.62
C VAL A 355 -55.41 5.80 -47.59
N VAL A 356 -55.73 4.64 -47.01
CA VAL A 356 -57.01 3.86 -47.19
C VAL A 356 -57.41 3.28 -48.59
N VAL A 357 -57.66 1.94 -48.59
CA VAL A 357 -58.64 1.14 -49.39
C VAL A 357 -58.29 0.53 -50.78
N GLU A 358 -58.28 -0.83 -50.78
CA GLU A 358 -58.81 -1.81 -51.76
C GLU A 358 -58.28 -2.09 -53.20
N GLN A 359 -58.55 -3.34 -53.59
CA GLN A 359 -58.88 -3.88 -54.93
C GLN A 359 -57.81 -4.02 -56.04
N ALA A 360 -57.14 -5.18 -55.98
CA ALA A 360 -57.35 -6.30 -56.93
C ALA A 360 -57.13 -6.14 -58.46
N ARG A 361 -56.14 -6.92 -58.95
CA ARG A 361 -56.13 -7.77 -60.18
C ARG A 361 -55.83 -7.14 -61.56
N SER A 362 -55.45 -8.07 -62.45
CA SER A 362 -55.26 -7.98 -63.92
C SER A 362 -54.03 -7.21 -64.43
N GLU A 363 -53.32 -7.64 -65.49
CA GLU A 363 -53.32 -8.95 -66.18
C GLU A 363 -52.10 -9.11 -67.11
N ARG A 364 -51.70 -10.36 -67.41
CA ARG A 364 -51.19 -10.84 -68.72
C ARG A 364 -51.16 -12.38 -68.70
N VAL A 365 -51.81 -13.15 -69.60
CA VAL A 365 -51.76 -13.18 -71.10
C VAL A 365 -50.42 -13.78 -71.57
N ASP A 366 -50.35 -14.92 -72.28
CA ASP A 366 -51.43 -15.77 -72.84
C ASP A 366 -50.96 -17.21 -73.15
N SER A 367 -51.90 -18.13 -73.40
CA SER A 367 -52.06 -18.84 -74.71
C SER A 367 -52.66 -20.27 -74.64
N LYS A 368 -53.75 -20.46 -75.42
CA LYS A 368 -54.11 -21.59 -76.34
C LYS A 368 -53.78 -23.05 -75.90
N GLN A 369 -54.61 -24.07 -76.09
CA GLN A 369 -55.91 -24.33 -76.78
C GLN A 369 -56.45 -25.68 -76.18
N LYS A 370 -57.66 -26.22 -76.39
CA LYS A 370 -58.68 -26.11 -77.46
C LYS A 370 -60.05 -26.55 -76.88
N SER A 371 -61.14 -26.32 -77.62
CA SER A 371 -62.54 -26.59 -77.19
C SER A 371 -62.99 -28.05 -77.29
N GLY A 372 -63.85 -28.47 -76.35
CA GLY A 372 -64.70 -29.68 -76.46
C GLY A 372 -66.06 -29.45 -75.77
N VAL A 373 -67.15 -29.76 -76.46
CA VAL A 373 -68.56 -29.60 -76.04
C VAL A 373 -69.17 -31.03 -76.12
N ALA A 374 -70.09 -31.52 -75.28
CA ALA A 374 -71.25 -30.89 -74.64
C ALA A 374 -71.70 -31.62 -73.34
N SER A 375 -72.69 -31.03 -72.65
CA SER A 375 -73.89 -31.68 -72.03
C SER A 375 -73.74 -32.92 -71.10
N THR A 376 -74.41 -33.06 -69.95
CA THR A 376 -75.50 -32.27 -69.31
C THR A 376 -75.78 -32.79 -67.89
N VAL A 377 -76.58 -32.03 -67.12
CA VAL A 377 -77.48 -32.52 -66.02
C VAL A 377 -76.76 -32.91 -64.70
N PRO A 378 -77.37 -32.65 -63.52
CA PRO A 378 -76.63 -31.85 -62.54
C PRO A 378 -76.56 -32.42 -61.11
N GLY A 379 -75.78 -31.73 -60.27
CA GLY A 379 -76.14 -31.50 -58.87
C GLY A 379 -75.94 -32.65 -57.88
N SER A 380 -74.74 -32.74 -57.31
CA SER A 380 -74.61 -33.12 -55.90
C SER A 380 -73.48 -32.33 -55.24
N SER A 381 -73.59 -32.09 -53.94
CA SER A 381 -72.62 -31.28 -53.19
C SER A 381 -71.35 -32.07 -52.89
N ARG A 382 -70.19 -31.46 -53.15
CA ARG A 382 -68.93 -31.80 -52.48
C ARG A 382 -68.34 -30.56 -51.82
N THR A 383 -68.75 -30.36 -50.56
CA THR A 383 -68.11 -29.44 -49.62
C THR A 383 -66.63 -29.76 -49.49
N VAL A 384 -65.77 -28.83 -49.91
CA VAL A 384 -64.39 -28.78 -49.41
C VAL A 384 -64.47 -28.27 -47.97
N ALA A 385 -64.20 -29.15 -47.01
CA ALA A 385 -64.32 -28.82 -45.60
C ALA A 385 -63.20 -27.85 -45.20
N HIS A 386 -63.54 -26.57 -45.02
CA HIS A 386 -62.68 -25.63 -44.31
C HIS A 386 -62.59 -26.07 -42.85
N VAL A 387 -61.50 -26.77 -42.48
CA VAL A 387 -61.24 -27.12 -41.09
C VAL A 387 -60.84 -25.85 -40.35
N GLN A 388 -61.82 -25.18 -39.73
CA GLN A 388 -61.56 -24.19 -38.70
C GLN A 388 -60.97 -24.92 -37.49
N HIS A 389 -59.65 -25.06 -37.46
CA HIS A 389 -58.94 -25.58 -36.30
C HIS A 389 -59.25 -24.69 -35.10
N SER A 390 -59.83 -25.27 -34.05
CA SER A 390 -60.06 -24.55 -32.80
C SER A 390 -58.74 -24.06 -32.21
N SER A 391 -58.78 -23.01 -31.37
CA SER A 391 -57.57 -22.49 -30.70
C SER A 391 -56.77 -23.57 -29.97
N LYS A 392 -57.42 -24.62 -29.44
CA LYS A 392 -56.74 -25.74 -28.78
C LYS A 392 -56.02 -26.67 -29.77
N GLU A 393 -56.55 -26.87 -30.98
CA GLU A 393 -55.87 -27.68 -31.99
C GLU A 393 -54.70 -26.91 -32.62
N LEU A 394 -54.84 -25.59 -32.81
CA LEU A 394 -53.73 -24.73 -33.21
C LEU A 394 -52.62 -24.68 -32.16
N GLU A 395 -52.98 -24.63 -30.87
CA GLU A 395 -52.02 -24.77 -29.77
C GLU A 395 -51.30 -26.13 -29.82
N ARG A 396 -52.02 -27.23 -30.07
CA ARG A 396 -51.46 -28.59 -30.17
C ARG A 396 -50.53 -28.76 -31.38
N LEU A 397 -50.86 -28.14 -32.51
CA LEU A 397 -50.01 -28.07 -33.70
C LEU A 397 -48.75 -27.25 -33.44
N GLY A 398 -48.87 -26.13 -32.72
CA GLY A 398 -47.74 -25.33 -32.27
C GLY A 398 -46.79 -26.13 -31.36
N ASP A 399 -47.34 -26.81 -30.34
CA ASP A 399 -46.55 -27.66 -29.43
C ASP A 399 -45.81 -28.79 -30.17
N ALA A 400 -46.46 -29.42 -31.16
CA ALA A 400 -45.83 -30.44 -32.00
C ALA A 400 -44.72 -29.87 -32.90
N ALA A 401 -44.87 -28.63 -33.38
CA ALA A 401 -43.83 -27.93 -34.14
C ALA A 401 -42.64 -27.52 -33.24
N VAL A 402 -42.87 -27.07 -32.00
CA VAL A 402 -41.81 -26.82 -31.00
C VAL A 402 -41.05 -28.12 -30.69
N GLY A 403 -41.76 -29.23 -30.45
CA GLY A 403 -41.13 -30.54 -30.22
C GLY A 403 -40.26 -31.01 -31.40
N ALA A 404 -40.65 -30.65 -32.62
CA ALA A 404 -39.87 -30.90 -33.84
C ALA A 404 -38.83 -29.81 -34.16
N LYS A 405 -38.57 -28.85 -33.25
CA LYS A 405 -37.68 -27.68 -33.42
C LYS A 405 -38.02 -26.76 -34.61
N ARG A 406 -39.25 -26.85 -35.15
CA ARG A 406 -39.77 -26.02 -36.25
C ARG A 406 -40.39 -24.73 -35.69
N TYR A 407 -39.57 -23.90 -35.06
CA TYR A 407 -40.04 -22.75 -34.28
C TYR A 407 -40.86 -21.74 -35.09
N ASN A 408 -40.52 -21.49 -36.37
CA ASN A 408 -41.29 -20.59 -37.24
C ASN A 408 -42.72 -21.11 -37.52
N GLU A 409 -42.89 -22.42 -37.70
CA GLU A 409 -44.22 -23.04 -37.85
C GLU A 409 -45.00 -22.97 -36.54
N ALA A 410 -44.34 -23.19 -35.39
CA ALA A 410 -44.94 -23.02 -34.07
C ALA A 410 -45.43 -21.58 -33.84
N ILE A 411 -44.59 -20.58 -34.14
CA ILE A 411 -44.93 -19.15 -34.07
C ILE A 411 -46.14 -18.84 -34.95
N SER A 412 -46.22 -19.40 -36.16
CA SER A 412 -47.38 -19.25 -37.05
C SER A 412 -48.66 -19.85 -36.43
N HIS A 413 -48.59 -21.08 -35.93
CA HIS A 413 -49.74 -21.75 -35.29
C HIS A 413 -50.21 -21.03 -34.02
N TYR A 414 -49.29 -20.64 -33.13
CA TYR A 414 -49.61 -19.86 -31.92
C TYR A 414 -50.16 -18.47 -32.25
N SER A 415 -49.63 -17.78 -33.27
CA SER A 415 -50.16 -16.49 -33.72
C SER A 415 -51.57 -16.63 -34.29
N THR A 416 -51.85 -17.72 -35.00
CA THR A 416 -53.19 -18.03 -35.50
C THR A 416 -54.14 -18.30 -34.34
N ALA A 417 -53.71 -19.05 -33.32
CA ALA A 417 -54.51 -19.30 -32.12
C ALA A 417 -54.82 -18.00 -31.34
N LEU A 418 -53.81 -17.12 -31.19
CA LEU A 418 -53.97 -15.83 -30.51
C LEU A 418 -54.90 -14.85 -31.26
N SER A 419 -55.04 -14.99 -32.59
CA SER A 419 -56.05 -14.24 -33.35
C SER A 419 -57.50 -14.69 -33.08
N LEU A 420 -57.68 -15.88 -32.49
CA LEU A 420 -58.99 -16.42 -32.10
C LEU A 420 -59.29 -16.21 -30.61
N ILE A 421 -58.29 -16.38 -29.74
CA ILE A 421 -58.43 -16.25 -28.27
C ILE A 421 -57.16 -15.65 -27.68
N SER A 422 -57.28 -14.49 -27.02
CA SER A 422 -56.20 -13.96 -26.16
C SER A 422 -55.93 -14.93 -25.00
N SER A 423 -54.76 -15.56 -24.99
CA SER A 423 -54.41 -16.61 -24.03
C SER A 423 -52.98 -16.44 -23.52
N GLN A 424 -52.85 -16.27 -22.20
CA GLN A 424 -51.57 -16.14 -21.51
C GLN A 424 -50.63 -17.33 -21.79
N THR A 425 -51.16 -18.56 -21.74
CA THR A 425 -50.40 -19.79 -22.00
C THR A 425 -49.82 -19.81 -23.42
N ILE A 426 -50.58 -19.35 -24.41
CA ILE A 426 -50.16 -19.34 -25.81
C ILE A 426 -49.15 -18.21 -26.07
N LEU A 427 -49.30 -17.05 -25.42
CA LEU A 427 -48.28 -15.99 -25.44
C LEU A 427 -46.95 -16.45 -24.82
N ILE A 428 -46.96 -17.14 -23.68
CA ILE A 428 -45.73 -17.68 -23.07
C ILE A 428 -45.07 -18.70 -24.02
N LYS A 429 -45.85 -19.58 -24.65
CA LYS A 429 -45.35 -20.54 -25.65
C LYS A 429 -44.77 -19.85 -26.89
N ARG A 430 -45.43 -18.81 -27.42
CA ARG A 430 -44.95 -18.04 -28.58
C ARG A 430 -43.70 -17.23 -28.24
N SER A 431 -43.65 -16.58 -27.08
CA SER A 431 -42.45 -15.92 -26.55
C SER A 431 -41.25 -16.87 -26.48
N LYS A 432 -41.44 -18.10 -25.97
CA LYS A 432 -40.37 -19.12 -25.91
C LYS A 432 -39.93 -19.58 -27.32
N ALA A 433 -40.84 -19.62 -28.30
CA ALA A 433 -40.50 -19.92 -29.68
C ALA A 433 -39.76 -18.75 -30.37
N TRP A 434 -40.19 -17.50 -30.18
CA TRP A 434 -39.47 -16.30 -30.65
C TRP A 434 -38.05 -16.24 -30.08
N PHE A 435 -37.89 -16.49 -28.78
CA PHE A 435 -36.59 -16.59 -28.11
C PHE A 435 -35.70 -17.67 -28.76
N ALA A 436 -36.24 -18.86 -29.04
CA ALA A 436 -35.51 -19.91 -29.75
C ALA A 436 -35.06 -19.52 -31.18
N THR A 437 -35.71 -18.54 -31.83
CA THR A 437 -35.30 -17.97 -33.12
C THR A 437 -34.34 -16.78 -33.04
N ARG A 438 -33.97 -16.33 -31.83
CA ARG A 438 -33.25 -15.06 -31.55
C ARG A 438 -34.03 -13.78 -31.90
N SER A 439 -35.37 -13.88 -32.01
CA SER A 439 -36.27 -12.74 -32.23
C SER A 439 -36.63 -12.11 -30.88
N TRP A 440 -35.65 -11.43 -30.27
CA TRP A 440 -35.73 -11.01 -28.88
C TRP A 440 -36.81 -9.95 -28.61
N LYS A 441 -37.07 -9.05 -29.58
CA LYS A 441 -38.06 -7.96 -29.40
C LYS A 441 -39.47 -8.50 -29.44
N GLU A 442 -39.72 -9.44 -30.34
CA GLU A 442 -40.98 -10.14 -30.52
C GLU A 442 -41.27 -11.04 -29.31
N ALA A 443 -40.23 -11.65 -28.71
CA ALA A 443 -40.33 -12.35 -27.43
C ALA A 443 -40.66 -11.40 -26.26
N LEU A 444 -40.04 -10.20 -26.22
CA LEU A 444 -40.29 -9.17 -25.22
C LEU A 444 -41.70 -8.58 -25.31
N ASP A 445 -42.22 -8.37 -26.53
CA ASP A 445 -43.58 -7.87 -26.75
C ASP A 445 -44.64 -8.89 -26.30
N ASP A 446 -44.43 -10.19 -26.56
CA ASP A 446 -45.27 -11.25 -26.01
C ASP A 446 -45.18 -11.31 -24.47
N ALA A 447 -43.98 -11.17 -23.90
CA ALA A 447 -43.80 -11.15 -22.44
C ALA A 447 -44.47 -9.95 -21.77
N ASN A 448 -44.40 -8.77 -22.37
CA ASN A 448 -45.11 -7.58 -21.89
C ASN A 448 -46.65 -7.76 -21.97
N GLN A 449 -47.16 -8.44 -23.01
CA GLN A 449 -48.58 -8.80 -23.09
C GLN A 449 -48.99 -9.79 -21.97
N VAL A 450 -48.16 -10.81 -21.68
CA VAL A 450 -48.40 -11.75 -20.56
C VAL A 450 -48.51 -11.03 -19.23
N VAL A 451 -47.59 -10.10 -18.94
CA VAL A 451 -47.59 -9.28 -17.71
C VAL A 451 -48.77 -8.31 -17.66
N THR A 452 -49.22 -7.80 -18.81
CA THR A 452 -50.39 -6.90 -18.90
C THR A 452 -51.71 -7.64 -18.66
N LEU A 453 -51.83 -8.89 -19.13
CA LEU A 453 -53.00 -9.74 -18.87
C LEU A 453 -53.07 -10.21 -17.41
N ASP A 454 -51.93 -10.43 -16.76
CA ASP A 454 -51.86 -10.90 -15.38
C ASP A 454 -50.56 -10.45 -14.69
N LEU A 455 -50.69 -9.44 -13.84
CA LEU A 455 -49.62 -8.86 -13.04
C LEU A 455 -49.11 -9.80 -11.91
N SER A 456 -49.74 -10.96 -11.69
CA SER A 456 -49.32 -11.95 -10.69
C SER A 456 -48.42 -13.05 -11.27
N SER A 457 -48.50 -13.35 -12.57
CA SER A 457 -47.77 -14.43 -13.24
C SER A 457 -46.25 -14.25 -13.18
N PRO A 458 -45.49 -15.15 -12.52
CA PRO A 458 -44.03 -15.11 -12.55
C PRO A 458 -43.49 -15.36 -13.96
N TRP A 459 -44.15 -16.22 -14.74
CA TRP A 459 -43.67 -16.67 -16.06
C TRP A 459 -43.66 -15.54 -17.12
N GLY A 460 -44.49 -14.50 -16.95
CA GLY A 460 -44.39 -13.28 -17.76
C GLY A 460 -43.10 -12.50 -17.48
N TYR A 461 -42.72 -12.40 -16.20
CA TYR A 461 -41.46 -11.76 -15.80
C TYR A 461 -40.23 -12.61 -16.13
N GLU A 462 -40.33 -13.95 -16.11
CA GLU A 462 -39.30 -14.87 -16.62
C GLU A 462 -38.96 -14.56 -18.09
N MET A 463 -39.97 -14.47 -18.96
CA MET A 463 -39.78 -14.17 -20.38
C MET A 463 -39.33 -12.73 -20.63
N LYS A 464 -39.84 -11.78 -19.85
CA LYS A 464 -39.44 -10.38 -19.94
C LYS A 464 -37.97 -10.21 -19.58
N HIS A 465 -37.51 -10.82 -18.48
CA HIS A 465 -36.09 -10.85 -18.11
C HIS A 465 -35.25 -11.46 -19.23
N ALA A 466 -35.61 -12.66 -19.72
CA ALA A 466 -34.77 -13.40 -20.66
C ALA A 466 -34.55 -12.60 -21.94
N ALA A 467 -35.62 -12.01 -22.50
CA ALA A 467 -35.53 -11.18 -23.69
C ALA A 467 -34.74 -9.89 -23.44
N LEU A 468 -34.91 -9.22 -22.29
CA LEU A 468 -34.13 -8.01 -21.95
C LEU A 468 -32.64 -8.30 -21.75
N HIS A 469 -32.28 -9.47 -21.21
CA HIS A 469 -30.88 -9.87 -21.03
C HIS A 469 -30.14 -10.05 -22.37
N GLU A 470 -30.77 -10.70 -23.35
CA GLU A 470 -30.21 -10.89 -24.71
C GLU A 470 -30.27 -9.60 -25.57
N ILE A 471 -31.02 -8.58 -25.13
CA ILE A 471 -31.04 -7.22 -25.71
C ILE A 471 -29.98 -6.31 -25.05
N GLU A 472 -29.27 -6.81 -24.02
CA GLU A 472 -28.32 -6.07 -23.17
C GLU A 472 -28.95 -4.93 -22.32
N ASP A 473 -30.29 -4.89 -22.22
CA ASP A 473 -31.02 -3.99 -21.33
C ASP A 473 -31.05 -4.53 -19.89
N TYR A 474 -29.85 -4.59 -19.31
CA TYR A 474 -29.63 -5.28 -18.05
C TYR A 474 -30.30 -4.62 -16.84
N ASP A 475 -30.54 -3.30 -16.86
CA ASP A 475 -31.24 -2.61 -15.77
C ASP A 475 -32.70 -3.08 -15.68
N ASN A 476 -33.42 -3.05 -16.81
CA ASN A 476 -34.79 -3.56 -16.86
C ASN A 476 -34.85 -5.09 -16.69
N ALA A 477 -33.83 -5.83 -17.12
CA ALA A 477 -33.73 -7.27 -16.87
C ALA A 477 -33.62 -7.59 -15.36
N ILE A 478 -32.83 -6.81 -14.60
CA ILE A 478 -32.70 -6.95 -13.15
C ILE A 478 -34.04 -6.70 -12.46
N GLU A 479 -34.75 -5.62 -12.80
CA GLU A 479 -36.08 -5.33 -12.22
C GLU A 479 -37.10 -6.43 -12.55
N ALA A 480 -37.09 -6.95 -13.78
CA ALA A 480 -37.94 -8.07 -14.18
C ALA A 480 -37.63 -9.35 -13.38
N PHE A 481 -36.35 -9.67 -13.14
CA PHE A 481 -35.94 -10.85 -12.37
C PHE A 481 -36.25 -10.71 -10.85
N GLU A 482 -35.98 -9.55 -10.23
CA GLU A 482 -36.38 -9.32 -8.83
C GLU A 482 -37.91 -9.36 -8.66
N THR A 483 -38.65 -8.85 -9.65
CA THR A 483 -40.11 -8.97 -9.68
C THR A 483 -40.56 -10.43 -9.83
N MET A 484 -39.96 -11.20 -10.76
CA MET A 484 -40.24 -12.63 -10.95
C MET A 484 -40.13 -13.40 -9.63
N LEU A 485 -39.02 -13.25 -8.91
CA LEU A 485 -38.80 -13.93 -7.63
C LEU A 485 -39.79 -13.48 -6.56
N SER A 486 -40.11 -12.18 -6.51
CA SER A 486 -41.15 -11.67 -5.63
C SER A 486 -42.54 -12.25 -5.95
N LYS A 487 -42.85 -12.57 -7.20
CA LYS A 487 -44.10 -13.26 -7.57
C LYS A 487 -44.05 -14.75 -7.22
N MET A 488 -42.95 -15.45 -7.49
CA MET A 488 -42.80 -16.87 -7.14
C MET A 488 -42.96 -17.11 -5.64
N LYS A 489 -42.27 -16.31 -4.82
CA LYS A 489 -42.30 -16.42 -3.35
C LYS A 489 -43.66 -16.10 -2.72
N ASN A 490 -44.47 -15.24 -3.37
CA ASN A 490 -45.81 -14.88 -2.91
C ASN A 490 -46.92 -15.70 -3.61
N SER A 491 -46.56 -16.71 -4.40
CA SER A 491 -47.52 -17.60 -5.06
C SER A 491 -48.32 -18.42 -4.04
N SER A 492 -49.57 -18.73 -4.33
CA SER A 492 -50.36 -19.72 -3.58
C SER A 492 -50.03 -21.17 -3.93
N ASP A 493 -49.21 -21.40 -4.97
CA ASP A 493 -48.77 -22.72 -5.43
C ASP A 493 -47.41 -23.09 -4.79
N PRO A 494 -47.33 -24.15 -3.95
CA PRO A 494 -46.08 -24.61 -3.34
C PRO A 494 -44.99 -25.01 -4.32
N ASP A 495 -45.33 -25.52 -5.52
CA ASP A 495 -44.34 -25.90 -6.53
C ASP A 495 -43.75 -24.67 -7.24
N VAL A 496 -44.47 -23.55 -7.27
CA VAL A 496 -43.94 -22.27 -7.75
C VAL A 496 -43.06 -21.62 -6.68
N GLN A 497 -43.42 -21.70 -5.39
CA GLN A 497 -42.55 -21.26 -4.29
C GLN A 497 -41.22 -22.04 -4.30
N ARG A 498 -41.30 -23.37 -4.32
CA ARG A 498 -40.15 -24.30 -4.35
C ARG A 498 -39.20 -24.04 -5.52
N LYS A 499 -39.73 -23.78 -6.73
CA LYS A 499 -38.92 -23.36 -7.89
C LYS A 499 -38.31 -21.97 -7.74
N GLY A 500 -38.96 -21.06 -7.02
CA GLY A 500 -38.42 -19.75 -6.69
C GLY A 500 -37.19 -19.84 -5.78
N ASP A 501 -37.22 -20.74 -4.79
CA ASP A 501 -36.10 -20.97 -3.86
C ASP A 501 -34.88 -21.66 -4.53
N GLU A 502 -35.02 -22.23 -5.73
CA GLU A 502 -33.89 -22.73 -6.53
C GLU A 502 -33.05 -21.61 -7.18
N TYR A 503 -33.51 -20.36 -7.18
CA TYR A 503 -32.86 -19.24 -7.87
C TYR A 503 -32.12 -18.29 -6.92
N ILE A 504 -30.92 -17.85 -7.32
CA ILE A 504 -30.17 -16.81 -6.62
C ILE A 504 -30.52 -15.45 -7.21
N GLY A 505 -31.18 -14.60 -6.42
CA GLY A 505 -31.66 -13.30 -6.88
C GLY A 505 -30.58 -12.24 -7.14
N PRO A 506 -30.83 -11.25 -8.02
CA PRO A 506 -29.89 -10.20 -8.40
C PRO A 506 -29.19 -9.51 -7.24
N SER A 507 -29.93 -9.05 -6.22
CA SER A 507 -29.35 -8.46 -5.00
C SER A 507 -28.32 -9.36 -4.29
N SER A 508 -28.51 -10.69 -4.28
CA SER A 508 -27.56 -11.64 -3.68
C SER A 508 -26.31 -11.82 -4.56
N THR A 509 -26.50 -11.97 -5.87
CA THR A 509 -25.39 -12.03 -6.85
C THR A 509 -24.56 -10.75 -6.82
N GLN A 510 -25.21 -9.58 -6.75
CA GLN A 510 -24.57 -8.28 -6.61
C GLN A 510 -23.75 -8.16 -5.31
N ALA A 511 -24.24 -8.71 -4.19
CA ALA A 511 -23.51 -8.73 -2.93
C ALA A 511 -22.24 -9.60 -3.00
N GLU A 512 -22.29 -10.75 -3.66
CA GLU A 512 -21.12 -11.62 -3.82
C GLU A 512 -20.09 -11.06 -4.80
N ILE A 513 -20.52 -10.47 -5.93
CA ILE A 513 -19.62 -9.73 -6.83
C ILE A 513 -18.96 -8.58 -6.05
N ARG A 514 -19.71 -7.79 -5.28
CA ARG A 514 -19.15 -6.74 -4.41
C ARG A 514 -18.15 -7.28 -3.40
N LYS A 515 -18.38 -8.45 -2.80
CA LYS A 515 -17.42 -9.12 -1.89
C LYS A 515 -16.11 -9.47 -2.61
N ILE A 516 -16.17 -9.99 -3.83
CA ILE A 516 -14.99 -10.32 -4.66
C ILE A 516 -14.24 -9.06 -5.13
N VAL A 517 -14.97 -8.00 -5.52
CA VAL A 517 -14.41 -6.68 -5.81
C VAL A 517 -13.71 -6.10 -4.57
N GLN A 518 -14.36 -6.12 -3.42
CA GLN A 518 -13.83 -5.62 -2.15
C GLN A 518 -12.63 -6.44 -1.64
N GLN A 519 -12.50 -7.73 -2.00
CA GLN A 519 -11.28 -8.50 -1.79
C GLN A 519 -10.17 -8.03 -2.74
N THR A 520 -10.47 -7.88 -4.04
CA THR A 520 -9.51 -7.50 -5.08
C THR A 520 -8.90 -6.12 -4.82
N ILE A 521 -9.72 -5.08 -4.60
CA ILE A 521 -9.23 -3.69 -4.45
C ILE A 521 -8.36 -3.46 -3.21
N ARG A 522 -8.40 -4.33 -2.19
CA ARG A 522 -7.52 -4.23 -1.01
C ARG A 522 -6.04 -4.39 -1.35
N HIS A 523 -5.74 -5.13 -2.42
CA HIS A 523 -4.37 -5.44 -2.84
C HIS A 523 -3.85 -4.49 -3.93
N LEU A 524 -4.73 -3.70 -4.56
CA LEU A 524 -4.34 -2.66 -5.52
C LEU A 524 -3.68 -1.46 -4.82
N PRO A 525 -2.96 -0.60 -5.57
CA PRO A 525 -2.62 0.75 -5.14
C PRO A 525 -3.84 1.53 -4.59
N ARG A 526 -3.58 2.51 -3.72
CA ARG A 526 -4.64 3.35 -3.13
C ARG A 526 -5.39 4.19 -4.16
N VAL A 527 -4.67 4.62 -5.20
CA VAL A 527 -5.11 5.48 -6.29
C VAL A 527 -4.50 4.95 -7.58
N LEU A 528 -5.26 4.93 -8.68
CA LEU A 528 -4.76 4.68 -10.04
C LEU A 528 -5.17 5.86 -10.95
N ILE A 529 -4.54 5.97 -12.10
CA ILE A 529 -4.95 6.87 -13.19
C ILE A 529 -5.90 6.08 -14.09
N ASN A 530 -7.11 6.58 -14.31
CA ASN A 530 -7.98 6.08 -15.38
C ASN A 530 -7.40 6.52 -16.74
N THR A 531 -7.01 5.57 -17.58
CA THR A 531 -6.23 5.86 -18.80
C THR A 531 -7.06 6.51 -19.91
N THR A 532 -8.39 6.36 -19.89
CA THR A 532 -9.31 7.02 -20.84
C THR A 532 -9.56 8.48 -20.48
N SER A 533 -9.82 8.80 -19.21
CA SER A 533 -10.13 10.17 -18.76
C SER A 533 -8.90 10.96 -18.26
N GLY A 534 -7.78 10.30 -18.02
CA GLY A 534 -6.58 10.88 -17.42
C GLY A 534 -6.72 11.27 -15.94
N ARG A 535 -7.82 10.94 -15.26
CA ARG A 535 -8.08 11.34 -13.87
C ARG A 535 -7.56 10.32 -12.86
N LEU A 536 -7.16 10.80 -11.69
CA LEU A 536 -6.96 9.94 -10.52
C LEU A 536 -8.32 9.42 -10.02
N HIS A 537 -8.36 8.14 -9.63
CA HIS A 537 -9.49 7.51 -8.94
C HIS A 537 -8.96 6.78 -7.69
N ASP A 538 -9.71 6.80 -6.58
CA ASP A 538 -9.42 5.98 -5.39
C ASP A 538 -10.03 4.56 -5.47
N ARG A 539 -9.67 3.68 -4.52
CA ARG A 539 -10.19 2.29 -4.45
C ARG A 539 -11.74 2.20 -4.46
N ALA A 540 -12.47 3.17 -3.91
CA ALA A 540 -13.93 3.20 -3.92
C ALA A 540 -14.48 3.73 -5.26
N GLU A 541 -13.82 4.71 -5.87
CA GLU A 541 -14.15 5.21 -7.21
C GLU A 541 -13.89 4.15 -8.29
N HIS A 542 -12.84 3.33 -8.17
CA HIS A 542 -12.65 2.15 -9.05
C HIS A 542 -13.79 1.14 -8.92
N ALA A 543 -14.23 0.85 -7.69
CA ALA A 543 -15.33 -0.08 -7.44
C ALA A 543 -16.66 0.46 -8.01
N SER A 544 -16.97 1.74 -7.77
CA SER A 544 -18.16 2.38 -8.33
C SER A 544 -18.13 2.46 -9.85
N ALA A 545 -16.95 2.61 -10.47
CA ALA A 545 -16.80 2.56 -11.91
C ALA A 545 -17.06 1.15 -12.48
N PHE A 546 -16.58 0.09 -11.82
CA PHE A 546 -16.91 -1.30 -12.20
C PHE A 546 -18.41 -1.57 -12.15
N GLU A 547 -19.09 -1.16 -11.06
CA GLU A 547 -20.53 -1.35 -10.90
C GLU A 547 -21.38 -0.62 -11.96
N SER A 548 -20.82 0.39 -12.63
CA SER A 548 -21.50 1.11 -13.72
C SER A 548 -21.44 0.39 -15.08
N LEU A 549 -20.53 -0.56 -15.27
CA LEU A 549 -20.30 -1.20 -16.57
C LEU A 549 -21.42 -2.19 -16.97
N PRO A 550 -21.72 -2.31 -18.29
CA PRO A 550 -22.61 -3.36 -18.80
C PRO A 550 -22.21 -4.77 -18.34
N VAL A 551 -20.91 -5.10 -18.29
CA VAL A 551 -20.46 -6.43 -17.83
C VAL A 551 -20.87 -6.75 -16.40
N PHE A 552 -20.86 -5.77 -15.48
CA PHE A 552 -21.32 -5.97 -14.10
C PHE A 552 -22.83 -6.21 -14.06
N LYS A 553 -23.61 -5.42 -14.82
CA LYS A 553 -25.07 -5.59 -14.90
C LYS A 553 -25.45 -6.91 -15.59
N GLY A 554 -24.67 -7.34 -16.59
CA GLY A 554 -24.77 -8.65 -17.23
C GLY A 554 -24.49 -9.81 -16.26
N LEU A 555 -23.47 -9.70 -15.39
CA LEU A 555 -23.22 -10.68 -14.33
C LEU A 555 -24.35 -10.74 -13.29
N VAL A 556 -24.95 -9.59 -12.94
CA VAL A 556 -26.05 -9.51 -11.96
C VAL A 556 -27.39 -9.98 -12.55
N SER A 557 -27.65 -9.76 -13.84
CA SER A 557 -28.86 -10.21 -14.55
C SER A 557 -28.76 -11.64 -15.08
N SER A 558 -27.56 -12.22 -15.19
CA SER A 558 -27.35 -13.62 -15.58
C SER A 558 -28.02 -14.56 -14.55
N MET A 559 -29.23 -15.05 -14.84
CA MET A 559 -29.99 -15.96 -13.96
C MET A 559 -29.16 -17.21 -13.62
N THR A 560 -28.90 -17.42 -12.33
CA THR A 560 -28.19 -18.62 -11.86
C THR A 560 -28.89 -19.30 -10.69
N LYS A 561 -28.93 -20.64 -10.73
CA LYS A 561 -29.17 -21.50 -9.56
C LYS A 561 -27.91 -21.70 -8.68
N ARG A 562 -26.73 -21.36 -9.21
CA ARG A 562 -25.41 -21.43 -8.54
C ARG A 562 -24.52 -20.29 -9.04
N ILE A 563 -23.93 -19.50 -8.14
CA ILE A 563 -23.10 -18.34 -8.51
C ILE A 563 -21.89 -18.80 -9.35
N ASP A 564 -21.74 -18.23 -10.55
CA ASP A 564 -20.57 -18.47 -11.40
C ASP A 564 -19.35 -17.67 -10.90
N TYR A 565 -18.73 -18.21 -9.86
CA TYR A 565 -17.49 -17.69 -9.30
C TYR A 565 -16.33 -17.64 -10.29
N VAL A 566 -16.35 -18.43 -11.37
CA VAL A 566 -15.25 -18.48 -12.35
C VAL A 566 -15.35 -17.28 -13.27
N ARG A 567 -16.52 -17.06 -13.90
CA ARG A 567 -16.80 -15.88 -14.73
C ARG A 567 -16.66 -14.60 -13.92
N ILE A 568 -17.28 -14.49 -12.74
CA ILE A 568 -17.18 -13.29 -11.89
C ILE A 568 -15.72 -12.96 -11.57
N LYS A 569 -14.90 -13.94 -11.15
CA LYS A 569 -13.48 -13.70 -10.86
C LYS A 569 -12.68 -13.33 -12.12
N ARG A 570 -13.04 -13.84 -13.30
CA ARG A 570 -12.40 -13.46 -14.58
C ARG A 570 -12.70 -11.99 -14.92
N GLU A 571 -13.97 -11.59 -15.00
CA GLU A 571 -14.35 -10.22 -15.39
C GLU A 571 -13.81 -9.19 -14.38
N VAL A 572 -13.88 -9.49 -13.07
CA VAL A 572 -13.30 -8.64 -12.02
C VAL A 572 -11.79 -8.53 -12.19
N ARG A 573 -11.06 -9.65 -12.32
CA ARG A 573 -9.59 -9.61 -12.49
C ARG A 573 -9.19 -8.81 -13.72
N GLN A 574 -9.86 -9.01 -14.85
CA GLN A 574 -9.58 -8.32 -16.12
C GLN A 574 -9.80 -6.81 -16.00
N TYR A 575 -10.90 -6.37 -15.38
CA TYR A 575 -11.16 -4.94 -15.20
C TYR A 575 -10.16 -4.25 -14.26
N PHE A 576 -9.72 -4.93 -13.20
CA PHE A 576 -8.75 -4.39 -12.22
C PHE A 576 -7.28 -4.65 -12.62
N GLN A 577 -7.00 -5.04 -13.87
CA GLN A 577 -5.63 -5.05 -14.40
C GLN A 577 -5.07 -3.62 -14.50
N TYR A 578 -3.83 -3.44 -14.07
CA TYR A 578 -3.14 -2.15 -14.09
C TYR A 578 -1.67 -2.32 -14.51
N VAL A 579 -1.14 -1.27 -15.15
CA VAL A 579 0.26 -1.16 -15.58
C VAL A 579 0.95 -0.10 -14.75
N MET A 580 2.19 -0.36 -14.31
CA MET A 580 2.97 0.57 -13.48
C MET A 580 4.11 1.18 -14.30
N LEU A 581 4.35 2.48 -14.10
CA LEU A 581 5.54 3.16 -14.62
C LEU A 581 6.71 2.95 -13.65
N SER A 582 7.86 2.60 -14.20
CA SER A 582 9.15 2.57 -13.54
C SER A 582 10.08 3.54 -14.27
N HIS A 583 10.71 4.47 -13.54
CA HIS A 583 11.55 5.50 -14.17
C HIS A 583 12.60 6.07 -13.22
N LYS A 584 13.55 6.84 -13.77
CA LYS A 584 14.31 7.83 -12.99
C LYS A 584 13.45 9.09 -12.86
N TRP A 585 13.20 9.55 -11.63
CA TRP A 585 12.53 10.85 -11.40
C TRP A 585 13.33 12.01 -12.02
N GLU A 586 12.61 13.00 -12.50
CA GLU A 586 13.11 14.25 -13.08
C GLU A 586 12.58 15.50 -12.37
N ASP A 587 13.19 16.65 -12.63
CA ASP A 587 12.73 17.92 -12.09
C ASP A 587 11.39 18.33 -12.74
N ASN A 588 10.43 18.73 -11.89
CA ASN A 588 9.07 19.13 -12.28
C ASN A 588 8.17 17.99 -12.81
N GLU A 589 8.27 16.77 -12.26
CA GLU A 589 7.25 15.74 -12.53
C GLU A 589 5.88 16.04 -11.90
N PRO A 590 4.77 15.55 -12.49
CA PRO A 590 3.44 15.71 -11.92
C PRO A 590 3.33 15.07 -10.54
N LEU A 591 3.21 15.89 -9.50
CA LEU A 591 2.92 15.42 -8.14
C LEU A 591 1.41 15.21 -7.96
N PHE A 592 1.04 14.30 -7.05
CA PHE A 592 -0.35 13.98 -6.69
C PHE A 592 -1.24 15.23 -6.50
N GLN A 593 -0.73 16.24 -5.78
CA GLN A 593 -1.42 17.50 -5.48
C GLN A 593 -1.75 18.36 -6.73
N LYS A 594 -1.12 18.09 -7.88
CA LYS A 594 -1.46 18.71 -9.19
C LYS A 594 -2.51 17.87 -9.93
N VAL A 595 -2.31 16.56 -10.00
CA VAL A 595 -3.12 15.62 -10.82
C VAL A 595 -4.46 15.24 -10.16
N ILE A 596 -4.62 15.46 -8.85
CA ILE A 596 -5.92 15.31 -8.16
C ILE A 596 -6.97 16.34 -8.62
N HIS A 597 -6.55 17.47 -9.21
CA HIS A 597 -7.45 18.56 -9.62
C HIS A 597 -7.56 18.73 -11.15
N ILE A 598 -6.63 18.17 -11.92
CA ILE A 598 -6.49 18.35 -13.37
C ILE A 598 -6.14 16.98 -13.98
N ALA A 599 -6.80 16.57 -15.05
CA ALA A 599 -6.49 15.29 -15.70
C ALA A 599 -5.09 15.32 -16.32
N VAL A 600 -4.43 14.17 -16.42
CA VAL A 600 -3.09 14.02 -17.01
C VAL A 600 -3.01 14.64 -18.41
N TYR A 601 -4.06 14.49 -19.22
CA TYR A 601 -4.13 15.05 -20.58
C TYR A 601 -4.37 16.57 -20.65
N ASP A 602 -4.84 17.19 -19.55
CA ASP A 602 -5.06 18.63 -19.42
C ASP A 602 -3.84 19.36 -18.82
N LEU A 603 -2.75 18.63 -18.53
CA LEU A 603 -1.51 19.23 -18.04
C LEU A 603 -0.84 20.11 -19.12
N ASP A 604 -0.22 21.19 -18.66
CA ASP A 604 0.59 22.11 -19.48
C ASP A 604 1.75 21.40 -20.18
N LYS A 605 2.17 21.87 -21.36
CA LYS A 605 3.23 21.19 -22.13
C LYS A 605 4.59 21.27 -21.44
N SER A 606 5.14 20.13 -21.05
CA SER A 606 6.50 19.99 -20.54
C SER A 606 6.99 18.56 -20.77
N PRO A 607 8.30 18.30 -20.91
CA PRO A 607 8.81 16.94 -21.14
C PRO A 607 8.39 15.93 -20.06
N THR A 608 8.21 16.36 -18.81
CA THR A 608 7.78 15.50 -17.70
C THR A 608 6.27 15.25 -17.69
N HIS A 609 5.46 16.19 -18.16
CA HIS A 609 4.02 15.98 -18.33
C HIS A 609 3.74 15.14 -19.58
N ASP A 610 4.42 15.43 -20.69
CA ASP A 610 4.37 14.68 -21.94
C ASP A 610 4.80 13.21 -21.71
N LYS A 611 5.76 12.96 -20.82
CA LYS A 611 6.15 11.62 -20.34
C LYS A 611 4.96 10.88 -19.71
N LEU A 612 4.28 11.49 -18.73
CA LEU A 612 3.13 10.87 -18.07
C LEU A 612 1.93 10.68 -19.03
N GLN A 613 1.66 11.66 -19.91
CA GLN A 613 0.63 11.57 -20.95
C GLN A 613 0.92 10.45 -21.96
N THR A 614 2.18 10.23 -22.33
CA THR A 614 2.57 9.19 -23.28
C THR A 614 2.51 7.80 -22.66
N PHE A 615 2.94 7.66 -21.40
CA PHE A 615 2.69 6.46 -20.61
C PHE A 615 1.19 6.11 -20.56
N CYS A 616 0.31 7.05 -20.18
CA CYS A 616 -1.12 6.79 -20.12
C CYS A 616 -1.74 6.42 -21.47
N ARG A 617 -1.25 6.98 -22.59
CA ARG A 617 -1.65 6.58 -23.94
C ARG A 617 -1.22 5.15 -24.27
N ILE A 618 0.06 4.80 -24.07
CA ILE A 618 0.58 3.43 -24.32
C ILE A 618 -0.21 2.39 -23.51
N VAL A 619 -0.51 2.67 -22.23
CA VAL A 619 -1.29 1.76 -21.38
C VAL A 619 -2.74 1.61 -21.87
N ARG A 620 -3.39 2.71 -22.29
CA ARG A 620 -4.73 2.69 -22.89
C ARG A 620 -4.76 1.90 -24.20
N ASP A 621 -3.78 2.15 -25.06
CA ASP A 621 -3.72 1.62 -26.44
C ASP A 621 -3.33 0.14 -26.44
N ALA A 622 -2.65 -0.33 -25.38
CA ALA A 622 -2.48 -1.74 -25.03
C ALA A 622 -3.72 -2.38 -24.34
N GLY A 623 -4.85 -1.65 -24.25
CA GLY A 623 -6.14 -2.16 -23.75
C GLY A 623 -6.37 -2.06 -22.24
N PHE A 624 -5.48 -1.44 -21.47
CA PHE A 624 -5.60 -1.35 -20.01
C PHE A 624 -6.25 -0.04 -19.54
N ASN A 625 -7.29 -0.16 -18.70
CA ASN A 625 -8.04 0.97 -18.14
C ASN A 625 -7.28 1.75 -17.04
N TRP A 626 -6.23 1.16 -16.47
CA TRP A 626 -5.58 1.66 -15.26
C TRP A 626 -4.07 1.73 -15.38
N ALA A 627 -3.53 2.90 -15.07
CA ALA A 627 -2.10 3.19 -15.00
C ALA A 627 -1.70 3.65 -13.58
N TRP A 628 -0.44 3.50 -13.23
CA TRP A 628 0.10 3.99 -11.95
C TRP A 628 1.50 4.58 -12.12
N SER A 629 1.77 5.69 -11.45
CA SER A 629 3.12 6.21 -11.25
C SER A 629 3.25 6.74 -9.83
N ASP A 630 4.37 6.47 -9.18
CA ASP A 630 4.59 6.82 -7.78
C ASP A 630 4.60 8.35 -7.55
N THR A 631 4.95 9.14 -8.57
CA THR A 631 4.97 10.62 -8.58
C THR A 631 3.56 11.20 -8.34
N CYS A 632 2.56 10.71 -9.08
CA CYS A 632 1.20 11.24 -9.08
C CYS A 632 0.14 10.38 -8.37
N CYS A 633 0.41 9.11 -8.06
CA CYS A 633 -0.55 8.19 -7.43
C CYS A 633 -0.28 7.91 -5.93
N ILE A 634 0.72 8.57 -5.34
CA ILE A 634 0.99 8.56 -3.89
C ILE A 634 0.88 9.99 -3.37
N ASP A 635 -0.01 10.25 -2.39
CA ASP A 635 0.05 11.50 -1.64
C ASP A 635 1.22 11.46 -0.66
N LYS A 636 2.38 11.93 -1.13
CA LYS A 636 3.62 12.03 -0.35
C LYS A 636 3.54 13.07 0.79
N THR A 637 2.46 13.85 0.88
CA THR A 637 2.22 14.79 2.01
C THR A 637 1.47 14.13 3.18
N ASP A 638 0.72 13.06 2.92
CA ASP A 638 0.07 12.24 3.93
C ASP A 638 1.02 11.13 4.38
N HIS A 639 1.59 11.29 5.58
CA HIS A 639 2.57 10.35 6.12
C HIS A 639 2.02 8.90 6.25
N PHE A 640 0.73 8.72 6.50
CA PHE A 640 0.12 7.39 6.59
C PHE A 640 -0.03 6.74 5.20
N VAL A 641 -0.40 7.51 4.17
CA VAL A 641 -0.44 7.04 2.77
C VAL A 641 0.95 6.72 2.26
N LEU A 642 1.94 7.57 2.56
CA LEU A 642 3.34 7.31 2.26
C LEU A 642 3.85 6.04 2.96
N GLN A 643 3.60 5.88 4.26
CA GLN A 643 4.02 4.71 5.02
C GLN A 643 3.38 3.40 4.51
N GLU A 644 2.10 3.40 4.11
CA GLU A 644 1.49 2.23 3.43
C GLU A 644 2.20 1.96 2.10
N ALA A 645 2.47 2.99 1.29
CA ALA A 645 3.10 2.83 -0.02
C ALA A 645 4.53 2.26 0.06
N LEU A 646 5.39 2.76 0.96
CA LEU A 646 6.78 2.30 1.10
C LEU A 646 6.85 0.78 1.44
N VAL A 647 5.86 0.26 2.17
CA VAL A 647 5.76 -1.16 2.52
C VAL A 647 5.02 -1.98 1.44
N ALA A 648 4.05 -1.38 0.75
CA ALA A 648 3.19 -2.07 -0.21
C ALA A 648 3.72 -2.06 -1.67
N MET A 649 4.61 -1.14 -2.05
CA MET A 649 5.07 -0.97 -3.43
C MET A 649 5.54 -2.28 -4.09
N PHE A 650 6.36 -3.10 -3.41
CA PHE A 650 6.78 -4.41 -3.95
C PHE A 650 5.57 -5.28 -4.33
N ARG A 651 4.55 -5.35 -3.47
CA ARG A 651 3.33 -6.15 -3.71
C ARG A 651 2.46 -5.55 -4.82
N TRP A 652 2.50 -4.24 -5.02
CA TRP A 652 1.87 -3.59 -6.17
C TRP A 652 2.61 -3.93 -7.47
N TYR A 653 3.93 -3.81 -7.53
CA TYR A 653 4.71 -4.24 -8.70
C TYR A 653 4.53 -5.75 -9.01
N GLN A 654 4.45 -6.60 -7.98
CA GLN A 654 4.14 -8.04 -8.11
C GLN A 654 2.69 -8.35 -8.53
N GLY A 655 1.76 -7.45 -8.22
CA GLY A 655 0.34 -7.52 -8.56
C GLY A 655 -0.05 -6.81 -9.85
N SER A 656 0.87 -6.03 -10.45
CA SER A 656 0.69 -5.39 -11.75
C SER A 656 0.60 -6.43 -12.87
N THR A 657 -0.06 -6.08 -13.98
CA THR A 657 -0.04 -6.92 -15.18
C THR A 657 1.27 -6.76 -15.95
N MET A 658 1.81 -5.55 -15.95
CA MET A 658 3.05 -5.18 -16.65
C MET A 658 3.69 -3.97 -15.97
N VAL A 659 5.01 -3.88 -16.06
CA VAL A 659 5.77 -2.67 -15.72
C VAL A 659 6.42 -2.10 -16.97
N ILE A 660 6.14 -0.83 -17.26
CA ILE A 660 6.79 -0.07 -18.33
C ILE A 660 7.97 0.67 -17.71
N VAL A 661 9.19 0.37 -18.17
CA VAL A 661 10.43 1.02 -17.73
C VAL A 661 10.82 2.11 -18.73
N PHE A 662 10.85 3.37 -18.32
CA PHE A 662 11.28 4.49 -19.16
C PHE A 662 12.77 4.80 -18.99
N LEU A 663 13.58 4.44 -19.99
CA LEU A 663 15.03 4.55 -20.00
C LEU A 663 15.50 5.95 -20.45
N ARG A 664 15.31 6.94 -19.58
CA ARG A 664 15.78 8.32 -19.80
C ARG A 664 17.29 8.37 -20.14
N GLY A 665 17.62 8.94 -21.30
CA GLY A 665 18.98 9.00 -21.85
C GLY A 665 19.38 7.85 -22.79
N VAL A 666 18.57 6.79 -22.89
CA VAL A 666 18.71 5.73 -23.91
C VAL A 666 17.76 6.04 -25.05
N ARG A 667 18.22 5.98 -26.30
CA ARG A 667 17.41 6.25 -27.50
C ARG A 667 17.35 5.01 -28.38
N HIS A 668 16.43 5.00 -29.36
CA HIS A 668 16.39 3.98 -30.42
C HIS A 668 17.77 3.72 -31.04
N SER A 669 18.50 4.79 -31.38
CA SER A 669 19.87 4.76 -31.95
C SER A 669 21.01 4.46 -30.96
N SER A 670 20.73 4.10 -29.70
CA SER A 670 21.78 3.76 -28.73
C SER A 670 22.41 2.38 -29.02
N PRO A 671 23.72 2.20 -28.73
CA PRO A 671 24.38 0.91 -28.93
C PRO A 671 23.91 -0.14 -27.91
N CYS A 672 24.13 -1.42 -28.23
CA CYS A 672 23.95 -2.53 -27.28
C CYS A 672 24.74 -2.28 -25.99
N GLY A 673 24.18 -2.63 -24.83
CA GLY A 673 24.73 -2.28 -23.53
C GLY A 673 24.19 -0.96 -22.95
N ALA A 674 23.29 -0.25 -23.66
CA ALA A 674 22.72 1.01 -23.17
C ALA A 674 21.65 0.82 -22.07
N LEU A 675 20.97 -0.34 -22.00
CA LEU A 675 20.19 -0.70 -20.81
C LEU A 675 21.14 -1.03 -19.64
N ALA A 676 22.22 -1.78 -19.90
CA ALA A 676 23.20 -2.11 -18.87
C ALA A 676 23.83 -0.85 -18.23
N ALA A 677 24.18 0.14 -19.05
CA ALA A 677 24.73 1.43 -18.63
C ALA A 677 23.68 2.46 -18.16
N SER A 678 22.38 2.12 -18.15
CA SER A 678 21.32 3.06 -17.81
C SER A 678 21.33 3.46 -16.33
N ILE A 679 21.19 4.75 -16.05
CA ILE A 679 20.97 5.30 -14.69
C ILE A 679 19.71 4.76 -14.00
N TRP A 680 18.82 4.08 -14.73
CA TRP A 680 17.72 3.33 -14.12
C TRP A 680 18.23 2.14 -13.28
N ASN A 681 19.30 1.46 -13.71
CA ASN A 681 19.86 0.31 -13.00
C ASN A 681 20.55 0.69 -11.68
N THR A 682 21.08 1.92 -11.57
CA THR A 682 21.79 2.39 -10.37
C THR A 682 20.87 2.94 -9.26
N ARG A 683 19.55 2.98 -9.45
CA ARG A 683 18.61 3.56 -8.47
C ARG A 683 18.18 2.53 -7.42
N GLY A 684 18.09 2.94 -6.15
CA GLY A 684 17.68 2.05 -5.05
C GLY A 684 16.28 1.46 -5.22
N TRP A 685 15.28 2.30 -5.53
CA TRP A 685 13.88 1.88 -5.70
C TRP A 685 13.67 0.91 -6.87
N THR A 686 14.37 1.09 -7.99
CA THR A 686 14.17 0.28 -9.21
C THR A 686 14.53 -1.19 -9.03
N LEU A 687 15.25 -1.57 -7.96
CA LEU A 687 15.49 -2.96 -7.58
C LEU A 687 14.18 -3.73 -7.32
N GLN A 688 13.27 -3.17 -6.50
CA GLN A 688 11.99 -3.83 -6.24
C GLN A 688 11.06 -3.76 -7.45
N GLU A 689 11.13 -2.67 -8.22
CA GLU A 689 10.36 -2.49 -9.46
C GLU A 689 10.73 -3.57 -10.50
N TYR A 690 12.03 -3.91 -10.61
CA TYR A 690 12.51 -5.01 -11.45
C TYR A 690 12.18 -6.39 -10.88
N ILE A 691 12.53 -6.68 -9.63
CA ILE A 691 12.41 -8.05 -9.06
C ILE A 691 10.95 -8.45 -8.91
N ALA A 692 10.09 -7.57 -8.41
CA ALA A 692 8.69 -7.90 -8.14
C ALA A 692 7.88 -8.15 -9.41
N ALA A 693 8.17 -7.41 -10.49
CA ALA A 693 7.43 -7.47 -11.74
C ALA A 693 7.53 -8.83 -12.42
N LYS A 694 6.39 -9.36 -12.90
CA LYS A 694 6.35 -10.60 -13.71
C LYS A 694 6.68 -10.32 -15.17
N VAL A 695 6.07 -9.26 -15.71
CA VAL A 695 6.25 -8.78 -17.08
C VAL A 695 6.85 -7.38 -17.07
N ILE A 696 7.91 -7.17 -17.83
CA ILE A 696 8.55 -5.86 -18.02
C ILE A 696 8.65 -5.55 -19.52
N HIS A 697 8.39 -4.30 -19.88
CA HIS A 697 8.69 -3.72 -21.18
C HIS A 697 9.61 -2.50 -21.00
N PHE A 698 10.77 -2.51 -21.65
CA PHE A 698 11.71 -1.39 -21.67
C PHE A 698 11.41 -0.46 -22.84
N TYR A 699 11.21 0.82 -22.53
CA TYR A 699 10.99 1.89 -23.50
C TYR A 699 12.14 2.91 -23.45
N THR A 700 12.48 3.45 -24.62
CA THR A 700 13.50 4.49 -24.80
C THR A 700 13.00 5.87 -24.36
N GLU A 701 13.90 6.85 -24.31
CA GLU A 701 13.60 8.28 -24.17
C GLU A 701 12.63 8.80 -25.24
N ASP A 702 12.66 8.20 -26.44
CA ASP A 702 11.78 8.51 -27.57
C ASP A 702 10.48 7.68 -27.60
N TRP A 703 10.18 6.90 -26.55
CA TRP A 703 9.00 6.04 -26.41
C TRP A 703 8.86 4.93 -27.47
N THR A 704 9.96 4.54 -28.10
CA THR A 704 10.07 3.26 -28.83
C THR A 704 10.42 2.11 -27.86
N LEU A 705 10.11 0.87 -28.24
CA LEU A 705 10.58 -0.31 -27.50
C LEU A 705 12.11 -0.40 -27.62
N TYR A 706 12.80 -0.69 -26.51
CA TYR A 706 14.27 -0.83 -26.55
C TYR A 706 14.67 -1.96 -27.50
N ARG A 707 15.46 -1.61 -28.52
CA ARG A 707 15.87 -2.49 -29.64
C ARG A 707 14.71 -3.06 -30.48
N ASP A 708 13.58 -2.36 -30.56
CA ASP A 708 12.37 -2.77 -31.31
C ASP A 708 11.80 -4.14 -30.90
N LEU A 709 12.06 -4.56 -29.65
CA LEU A 709 11.66 -5.87 -29.13
C LEU A 709 10.16 -5.93 -28.81
N ASP A 710 9.34 -6.20 -29.83
CA ASP A 710 7.91 -6.55 -29.68
C ASP A 710 7.77 -8.00 -29.16
N LEU A 711 8.12 -8.18 -27.88
CA LEU A 711 8.01 -9.44 -27.15
C LEU A 711 7.03 -9.27 -25.99
N PRO A 712 6.20 -10.29 -25.66
CA PRO A 712 5.25 -10.21 -24.54
C PRO A 712 5.89 -9.84 -23.20
N ASN A 713 7.15 -10.22 -22.98
CA ASN A 713 7.92 -9.92 -21.77
C ASN A 713 9.42 -9.79 -22.09
N HIS A 714 10.02 -8.65 -21.79
CA HIS A 714 11.46 -8.44 -22.03
C HIS A 714 12.35 -9.25 -21.08
N LYS A 715 11.81 -9.78 -19.96
CA LYS A 715 12.54 -10.74 -19.11
C LYS A 715 12.78 -12.10 -19.75
N GLU A 716 12.13 -12.41 -20.88
CA GLU A 716 12.31 -13.66 -21.61
C GLU A 716 13.31 -13.52 -22.77
N CYS A 717 13.81 -12.31 -23.04
CA CYS A 717 14.84 -12.03 -24.05
C CYS A 717 16.25 -12.26 -23.48
N PRO A 718 17.06 -13.20 -24.04
CA PRO A 718 18.41 -13.49 -23.54
C PRO A 718 19.35 -12.29 -23.55
N GLU A 719 19.22 -11.39 -24.53
CA GLU A 719 20.05 -10.20 -24.66
C GLU A 719 19.75 -9.16 -23.58
N ILE A 720 18.46 -8.91 -23.30
CA ILE A 720 18.03 -8.05 -22.19
C ILE A 720 18.51 -8.61 -20.86
N ILE A 721 18.35 -9.92 -20.67
CA ILE A 721 18.81 -10.61 -19.48
C ILE A 721 20.34 -10.49 -19.32
N SER A 722 21.13 -10.64 -20.39
CA SER A 722 22.58 -10.45 -20.32
C SER A 722 22.97 -9.00 -20.00
N GLU A 723 22.28 -7.99 -20.55
CA GLU A 723 22.49 -6.59 -20.14
C GLU A 723 22.15 -6.36 -18.65
N MET A 724 21.11 -7.02 -18.13
CA MET A 724 20.75 -6.97 -16.71
C MET A 724 21.74 -7.71 -15.79
N GLU A 725 22.31 -8.84 -16.23
CA GLU A 725 23.42 -9.51 -15.53
C GLU A 725 24.66 -8.61 -15.45
N GLN A 726 25.02 -7.96 -16.56
CA GLN A 726 26.13 -7.01 -16.64
C GLN A 726 25.93 -5.80 -15.72
N ALA A 727 24.70 -5.25 -15.66
CA ALA A 727 24.36 -4.13 -14.78
C ALA A 727 24.38 -4.48 -13.28
N THR A 728 24.03 -5.72 -12.92
CA THR A 728 23.82 -6.11 -11.52
C THR A 728 24.94 -6.96 -10.91
N GLY A 729 25.79 -7.61 -11.70
CA GLY A 729 26.84 -8.51 -11.23
C GLY A 729 26.30 -9.79 -10.56
N VAL A 730 25.08 -10.19 -10.95
CA VAL A 730 24.28 -11.32 -10.42
C VAL A 730 23.60 -12.01 -11.61
N SER A 731 23.54 -13.34 -11.60
CA SER A 731 23.04 -14.10 -12.76
C SER A 731 21.52 -14.02 -12.95
N ALA A 732 21.06 -14.29 -14.17
CA ALA A 732 19.66 -14.37 -14.56
C ALA A 732 18.85 -15.27 -13.63
N GLN A 733 19.36 -16.48 -13.37
CA GLN A 733 18.73 -17.46 -12.49
C GLN A 733 18.61 -16.93 -11.05
N GLN A 734 19.62 -16.23 -10.56
CA GLN A 734 19.57 -15.59 -9.23
C GLN A 734 18.58 -14.43 -9.19
N LEU A 735 18.52 -13.58 -10.22
CA LEU A 735 17.53 -12.50 -10.34
C LEU A 735 16.09 -13.03 -10.40
N MET A 736 15.86 -14.16 -11.07
CA MET A 736 14.55 -14.81 -11.17
C MET A 736 14.15 -15.59 -9.91
N ALA A 737 15.12 -16.16 -9.17
CA ALA A 737 14.87 -16.92 -7.94
C ALA A 737 14.60 -16.05 -6.69
N LEU A 738 14.73 -14.73 -6.77
CA LEU A 738 14.60 -13.82 -5.63
C LEU A 738 13.15 -13.58 -5.20
N SER A 739 12.65 -14.49 -4.35
CA SER A 739 11.39 -14.31 -3.63
C SER A 739 11.46 -13.22 -2.55
N PRO A 740 10.36 -12.48 -2.29
CA PRO A 740 10.30 -11.54 -1.17
C PRO A 740 10.29 -12.30 0.17
N GLY A 741 10.86 -11.69 1.22
CA GLY A 741 11.00 -12.29 2.55
C GLY A 741 12.45 -12.44 3.00
N LEU A 742 12.67 -13.26 4.02
CA LEU A 742 13.95 -13.38 4.73
C LEU A 742 14.87 -14.52 4.20
N SER A 743 14.60 -15.01 2.99
CA SER A 743 15.51 -15.85 2.20
C SER A 743 16.65 -15.02 1.57
N SER A 744 17.80 -15.63 1.27
CA SER A 744 18.88 -15.04 0.44
C SER A 744 19.24 -13.60 0.82
N ILE A 745 19.42 -13.35 2.12
CA ILE A 745 19.57 -12.00 2.66
C ILE A 745 20.84 -11.34 2.14
N ARG A 746 21.95 -12.09 2.06
CA ARG A 746 23.21 -11.56 1.55
C ARG A 746 23.12 -11.12 0.09
N GLU A 747 22.42 -11.89 -0.75
CA GLU A 747 22.23 -11.62 -2.17
C GLU A 747 21.39 -10.36 -2.38
N LYS A 748 20.30 -10.21 -1.60
CA LYS A 748 19.44 -9.02 -1.58
C LYS A 748 20.22 -7.77 -1.16
N LEU A 749 21.03 -7.86 -0.11
CA LEU A 749 21.88 -6.74 0.34
C LEU A 749 22.98 -6.41 -0.67
N ARG A 750 23.58 -7.42 -1.34
CA ARG A 750 24.55 -7.20 -2.41
C ARG A 750 23.93 -6.49 -3.61
N LEU A 751 22.72 -6.87 -4.05
CA LEU A 751 21.99 -6.18 -5.12
C LEU A 751 21.57 -4.74 -4.78
N ALA A 752 21.32 -4.47 -3.50
CA ALA A 752 21.04 -3.12 -3.03
C ALA A 752 22.32 -2.26 -2.88
N SER A 753 23.47 -2.88 -2.62
CA SER A 753 24.74 -2.19 -2.34
C SER A 753 25.38 -1.48 -3.54
N THR A 754 24.98 -1.83 -4.77
CA THR A 754 25.44 -1.20 -6.02
C THR A 754 24.58 0.01 -6.42
N ARG A 755 23.62 0.40 -5.57
CA ARG A 755 22.59 1.39 -5.90
C ARG A 755 22.66 2.64 -5.02
N GLU A 756 22.22 3.75 -5.61
CA GLU A 756 22.19 5.09 -5.04
C GLU A 756 20.75 5.54 -4.75
N THR A 757 20.59 6.37 -3.73
CA THR A 757 19.31 6.96 -3.33
C THR A 757 19.45 8.45 -3.04
N THR A 758 18.37 9.21 -3.27
CA THR A 758 18.38 10.68 -3.12
C THR A 758 18.25 11.11 -1.65
N LEU A 759 17.63 10.27 -0.83
CA LEU A 759 17.63 10.33 0.63
C LEU A 759 18.40 9.11 1.13
N VAL A 760 19.17 9.25 2.21
CA VAL A 760 20.00 8.13 2.71
C VAL A 760 19.13 7.04 3.34
N GLU A 761 17.95 7.40 3.83
CA GLU A 761 16.99 6.49 4.44
C GLU A 761 16.30 5.55 3.44
N ASP A 762 16.18 5.98 2.17
CA ASP A 762 15.63 5.15 1.09
C ASP A 762 16.48 3.90 0.83
N ALA A 763 17.78 3.91 1.17
CA ALA A 763 18.65 2.74 1.08
C ALA A 763 18.21 1.60 2.02
N ALA A 764 17.39 1.92 3.04
CA ALA A 764 16.68 0.94 3.85
C ALA A 764 15.22 0.78 3.40
N TYR A 765 14.49 1.87 3.15
CA TYR A 765 13.05 1.79 2.88
C TYR A 765 12.71 1.12 1.55
N SER A 766 13.56 1.25 0.53
CA SER A 766 13.42 0.54 -0.75
C SER A 766 13.54 -0.99 -0.63
N LEU A 767 13.96 -1.50 0.53
CA LEU A 767 14.14 -2.94 0.79
C LEU A 767 13.05 -3.53 1.70
N LEU A 768 12.16 -2.72 2.29
CA LEU A 768 11.10 -3.18 3.19
C LEU A 768 10.23 -4.25 2.52
N GLY A 769 9.76 -3.98 1.30
CA GLY A 769 8.99 -4.94 0.50
C GLY A 769 9.80 -6.17 0.08
N ILE A 770 11.10 -6.02 -0.24
CA ILE A 770 11.99 -7.11 -0.64
C ILE A 770 12.20 -8.11 0.51
N PHE A 771 12.31 -7.62 1.75
CA PHE A 771 12.39 -8.46 2.94
C PHE A 771 11.03 -8.84 3.55
N SER A 772 9.91 -8.40 2.94
CA SER A 772 8.54 -8.49 3.52
C SER A 772 8.40 -7.91 4.94
N VAL A 773 9.26 -6.96 5.30
CA VAL A 773 9.32 -6.36 6.64
C VAL A 773 8.16 -5.39 6.83
N THR A 774 7.49 -5.51 7.96
CA THR A 774 6.38 -4.63 8.36
C THR A 774 6.61 -4.09 9.77
N GLY A 775 5.95 -2.98 10.11
CA GLY A 775 6.10 -2.35 11.44
C GLY A 775 7.33 -1.46 11.63
N ILE A 776 8.21 -1.31 10.63
CA ILE A 776 9.24 -0.26 10.62
C ILE A 776 8.61 1.05 10.09
N PRO A 777 8.43 2.10 10.91
CA PRO A 777 8.02 3.42 10.43
C PRO A 777 9.18 4.10 9.66
N ALA A 778 8.86 4.83 8.61
CA ALA A 778 9.80 5.65 7.84
C ALA A 778 10.00 7.03 8.51
N ILE A 779 11.19 7.26 9.06
CA ILE A 779 11.57 8.45 9.84
C ILE A 779 12.65 9.22 9.06
N TYR A 780 12.25 9.89 7.98
CA TYR A 780 13.15 10.73 7.20
C TYR A 780 13.78 11.83 8.06
N GLY A 781 15.11 11.85 8.14
CA GLY A 781 15.88 12.64 9.09
C GLY A 781 16.64 11.82 10.14
N GLU A 782 16.42 10.51 10.23
CA GLU A 782 17.20 9.58 11.10
C GLU A 782 18.57 9.21 10.51
N ALA A 783 18.81 9.50 9.22
CA ALA A 783 19.99 9.13 8.47
C ALA A 783 20.30 7.60 8.53
N GLU A 784 21.50 7.23 8.96
CA GLU A 784 22.04 5.86 8.98
C GLU A 784 21.30 4.94 9.96
N GLY A 785 20.52 5.49 10.89
CA GLY A 785 19.64 4.73 11.79
C GLY A 785 18.61 3.87 11.05
N SER A 786 18.20 4.30 9.86
CA SER A 786 17.25 3.60 8.98
C SER A 786 17.74 2.19 8.59
N LEU A 787 18.99 2.09 8.12
CA LEU A 787 19.65 0.83 7.79
C LEU A 787 19.89 -0.03 9.03
N GLY A 788 20.27 0.60 10.16
CA GLY A 788 20.39 -0.08 11.46
C GLY A 788 19.09 -0.77 11.87
N ARG A 789 17.96 -0.06 11.85
CA ARG A 789 16.63 -0.60 12.18
C ARG A 789 16.19 -1.71 11.21
N LEU A 790 16.43 -1.56 9.91
CA LEU A 790 16.15 -2.61 8.92
C LEU A 790 16.95 -3.88 9.22
N LEU A 791 18.29 -3.78 9.29
CA LEU A 791 19.16 -4.94 9.46
C LEU A 791 18.94 -5.62 10.83
N ALA A 792 18.60 -4.85 11.87
CA ALA A 792 18.20 -5.41 13.16
C ALA A 792 16.90 -6.21 13.10
N HIS A 793 15.88 -5.75 12.36
CA HIS A 793 14.64 -6.48 12.16
C HIS A 793 14.85 -7.72 11.28
N VAL A 794 15.62 -7.60 10.18
CA VAL A 794 15.95 -8.72 9.28
C VAL A 794 16.74 -9.80 10.03
N LEU A 795 17.72 -9.44 10.88
CA LEU A 795 18.42 -10.41 11.73
C LEU A 795 17.45 -11.08 12.71
N THR A 796 16.64 -10.30 13.44
CA THR A 796 15.73 -10.83 14.47
C THR A 796 14.65 -11.75 13.90
N GLY A 797 14.23 -11.55 12.65
CA GLY A 797 13.27 -12.41 11.96
C GLY A 797 13.87 -13.65 11.28
N SER A 798 15.19 -13.75 11.15
CA SER A 798 15.87 -14.80 10.37
C SER A 798 16.93 -15.61 11.13
N GLY A 799 17.56 -15.01 12.14
CA GLY A 799 18.80 -15.52 12.75
C GLY A 799 20.05 -15.38 11.87
N ASP A 800 19.96 -14.87 10.63
CA ASP A 800 21.05 -14.94 9.66
C ASP A 800 22.18 -13.92 9.93
N VAL A 801 23.24 -14.40 10.55
CA VAL A 801 24.45 -13.61 10.82
C VAL A 801 25.29 -13.28 9.57
N SER A 802 24.89 -13.70 8.35
CA SER A 802 25.52 -13.24 7.09
C SER A 802 25.42 -11.71 6.92
N ILE A 803 24.45 -11.09 7.59
CA ILE A 803 24.29 -9.64 7.75
C ILE A 803 25.54 -8.99 8.38
N LEU A 804 26.32 -9.73 9.18
CA LEU A 804 27.54 -9.23 9.85
C LEU A 804 28.80 -9.32 8.96
N ALA A 805 28.72 -9.99 7.79
CA ALA A 805 29.82 -10.33 6.90
C ALA A 805 30.33 -9.15 6.03
N TRP A 806 30.57 -8.00 6.65
CA TRP A 806 30.95 -6.75 5.99
C TRP A 806 32.26 -6.16 6.55
N ILE A 807 32.88 -5.28 5.76
CA ILE A 807 34.06 -4.48 6.13
C ILE A 807 33.75 -3.00 5.84
N GLY A 808 34.08 -2.10 6.76
CA GLY A 808 33.81 -0.66 6.61
C GLY A 808 33.71 0.07 7.94
N GLU A 809 32.83 1.08 8.01
CA GLU A 809 32.55 1.83 9.23
C GLU A 809 31.31 1.28 9.96
N SER A 810 31.42 1.08 11.28
CA SER A 810 30.35 0.65 12.18
C SER A 810 29.30 1.75 12.38
N GLY A 811 28.04 1.43 12.13
CA GLY A 811 26.92 2.36 12.25
C GLY A 811 26.67 2.83 13.69
N SER A 812 26.04 4.00 13.82
CA SER A 812 25.69 4.59 15.12
C SER A 812 24.55 3.85 15.87
N PHE A 813 23.82 2.96 15.19
CA PHE A 813 22.73 2.17 15.76
C PHE A 813 23.23 0.95 16.56
N ASN A 814 24.23 0.22 16.01
CA ASN A 814 24.89 -0.90 16.69
C ASN A 814 26.26 -1.15 16.04
N SER A 815 27.32 -1.38 16.83
CA SER A 815 28.68 -1.47 16.26
C SER A 815 28.92 -2.68 15.33
N CYS A 816 28.10 -3.74 15.43
CA CYS A 816 28.16 -4.89 14.53
C CYS A 816 27.41 -4.70 13.21
N LEU A 817 26.63 -3.63 13.06
CA LEU A 817 25.96 -3.26 11.81
C LEU A 817 26.73 -2.15 11.07
N PRO A 818 26.66 -2.09 9.73
CA PRO A 818 27.39 -1.10 8.95
C PRO A 818 26.68 0.25 8.89
N THR A 819 27.46 1.30 8.63
CA THR A 819 26.96 2.67 8.43
C THR A 819 26.26 2.85 7.08
N HIS A 820 26.73 2.16 6.04
CA HIS A 820 26.24 2.27 4.66
C HIS A 820 26.07 0.90 4.02
N ILE A 821 25.10 0.77 3.11
CA ILE A 821 24.79 -0.50 2.44
C ILE A 821 25.84 -0.92 1.39
N THR A 822 26.66 0.01 0.90
CA THR A 822 27.71 -0.24 -0.10
C THR A 822 28.75 -1.29 0.31
N VAL A 823 28.89 -1.57 1.62
CA VAL A 823 29.78 -2.61 2.17
C VAL A 823 29.40 -4.04 1.74
N PHE A 824 28.16 -4.27 1.28
CA PHE A 824 27.68 -5.60 0.89
C PHE A 824 28.05 -6.00 -0.56
N ASN A 825 28.66 -5.10 -1.34
CA ASN A 825 29.00 -5.30 -2.76
C ASN A 825 30.04 -6.42 -2.95
N GLY A 826 31.03 -6.46 -2.06
CA GLY A 826 32.06 -7.49 -2.07
C GLY A 826 31.55 -8.89 -1.68
N PRO A 827 32.33 -9.95 -1.97
CA PRO A 827 32.06 -11.29 -1.47
C PRO A 827 31.96 -11.29 0.06
N ALA A 828 31.19 -12.22 0.64
CA ALA A 828 30.98 -12.31 2.08
C ALA A 828 32.31 -12.43 2.83
N THR A 829 32.58 -11.47 3.73
CA THR A 829 33.91 -11.31 4.34
C THR A 829 34.08 -12.13 5.60
N LEU A 830 33.02 -12.33 6.39
CA LEU A 830 32.92 -13.58 7.15
C LEU A 830 32.81 -14.71 6.15
N HIS A 831 33.89 -15.48 6.00
CA HIS A 831 33.82 -16.78 5.35
C HIS A 831 32.83 -17.65 6.12
N LEU A 832 31.68 -17.93 5.51
CA LEU A 832 31.05 -19.23 5.65
C LEU A 832 32.15 -20.29 5.41
N PRO A 833 32.22 -21.36 6.22
CA PRO A 833 33.12 -22.48 5.94
C PRO A 833 32.96 -22.89 4.49
N ARG A 834 34.08 -23.02 3.75
CA ARG A 834 34.01 -23.40 2.33
C ARG A 834 33.27 -24.73 2.25
N SER A 835 32.23 -24.79 1.41
CA SER A 835 31.52 -26.03 1.12
C SER A 835 32.56 -27.09 0.75
N ILE A 836 32.77 -28.03 1.68
CA ILE A 836 33.76 -29.09 1.55
C ILE A 836 33.14 -30.09 0.57
N PRO A 837 33.74 -30.37 -0.59
CA PRO A 837 33.23 -31.40 -1.50
C PRO A 837 33.05 -32.70 -0.71
N ASP A 838 31.96 -33.45 -0.92
CA ASP A 838 31.69 -34.64 -0.08
C ASP A 838 32.87 -35.62 -0.06
N ALA A 839 33.58 -35.79 -1.18
CA ALA A 839 34.78 -36.62 -1.27
C ALA A 839 35.99 -36.13 -0.43
N GLU A 840 36.02 -34.86 -0.01
CA GLU A 840 37.00 -34.28 0.92
C GLU A 840 36.45 -34.25 2.36
N MET A 841 35.14 -34.05 2.52
CA MET A 841 34.45 -34.13 3.81
C MET A 841 34.56 -35.56 4.37
N GLU A 842 34.26 -36.59 3.58
CA GLU A 842 34.36 -37.99 4.00
C GLU A 842 35.81 -38.42 4.27
N ARG A 843 36.82 -37.87 3.56
CA ARG A 843 38.24 -38.06 3.94
C ARG A 843 38.53 -37.45 5.31
N THR A 844 37.99 -36.27 5.59
CA THR A 844 38.19 -35.58 6.88
C THR A 844 37.50 -36.33 8.01
N ILE A 845 36.27 -36.82 7.79
CA ILE A 845 35.54 -37.68 8.73
C ILE A 845 36.30 -38.98 8.99
N ALA A 846 36.82 -39.63 7.94
CA ALA A 846 37.61 -40.86 8.04
C ALA A 846 38.93 -40.63 8.82
N ALA A 847 39.61 -39.50 8.61
CA ALA A 847 40.80 -39.13 9.38
C ALA A 847 40.50 -38.89 10.88
N LEU A 848 39.25 -38.56 11.24
CA LEU A 848 38.80 -38.47 12.64
C LEU A 848 38.35 -39.82 13.23
N GLN A 849 38.31 -40.92 12.46
CA GLN A 849 37.91 -42.24 12.99
C GLN A 849 39.07 -42.94 13.72
N PRO A 850 38.83 -43.62 14.86
CA PRO A 850 39.85 -44.42 15.54
C PRO A 850 40.32 -45.59 14.66
N SER A 851 41.63 -45.72 14.47
CA SER A 851 42.22 -46.77 13.64
C SER A 851 42.06 -48.16 14.29
N SER A 852 41.08 -48.93 13.79
CA SER A 852 40.71 -50.30 14.19
C SER A 852 40.08 -50.48 15.58
N TYR A 853 39.30 -51.55 15.72
CA TYR A 853 38.62 -51.97 16.96
C TYR A 853 39.59 -52.18 18.15
N LEU A 854 40.83 -52.60 17.88
CA LEU A 854 41.85 -52.85 18.91
C LEU A 854 42.30 -51.58 19.65
N SER A 855 42.30 -50.42 18.97
CA SER A 855 42.69 -49.14 19.58
C SER A 855 41.74 -48.69 20.71
N ARG A 856 40.44 -49.04 20.61
CA ARG A 856 39.43 -48.71 21.63
C ARG A 856 39.57 -49.52 22.92
N VAL A 857 40.23 -50.68 22.88
CA VAL A 857 40.26 -51.65 24.01
C VAL A 857 41.59 -51.62 24.77
N LEU A 858 42.71 -51.38 24.08
CA LEU A 858 44.05 -51.61 24.64
C LEU A 858 44.80 -50.34 25.10
N TRP A 859 44.27 -49.13 24.87
CA TRP A 859 45.04 -47.90 25.18
C TRP A 859 44.18 -46.74 25.73
N PRO A 860 43.90 -46.69 27.04
CA PRO A 860 43.06 -45.63 27.65
C PRO A 860 43.69 -44.23 27.68
N TYR A 861 45.02 -44.12 27.54
CA TYR A 861 45.77 -42.87 27.67
C TYR A 861 46.53 -42.52 26.38
N GLY A 862 45.78 -42.43 25.27
CA GLY A 862 46.31 -42.28 23.91
C GLY A 862 46.34 -40.83 23.45
N ARG A 863 47.52 -40.31 23.13
CA ARG A 863 47.77 -38.88 22.82
C ARG A 863 47.37 -38.49 21.38
N GLY A 864 46.21 -38.96 20.92
CA GLY A 864 45.73 -38.78 19.54
C GLY A 864 44.33 -39.32 19.23
N ASN A 865 43.46 -39.54 20.23
CA ASN A 865 42.07 -39.93 19.99
C ASN A 865 41.17 -38.68 19.81
N PHE A 866 40.32 -38.70 18.78
CA PHE A 866 39.21 -37.76 18.61
C PHE A 866 38.20 -37.93 19.76
N ASP A 867 38.01 -36.90 20.58
CA ASP A 867 37.01 -36.90 21.67
C ASP A 867 35.60 -36.72 21.08
N LEU A 868 34.99 -37.87 20.78
CA LEU A 868 33.63 -37.94 20.27
C LEU A 868 32.58 -37.43 21.27
N ASP A 869 32.79 -37.60 22.57
CA ASP A 869 31.81 -37.15 23.58
C ASP A 869 31.83 -35.62 23.68
N ALA A 870 33.00 -35.00 23.67
CA ALA A 870 33.11 -33.55 23.51
C ALA A 870 32.53 -33.05 22.17
N ALA A 871 32.74 -33.76 21.06
CA ALA A 871 32.15 -33.41 19.77
C ALA A 871 30.61 -33.46 19.79
N LEU A 872 30.01 -34.48 20.41
CA LEU A 872 28.57 -34.63 20.57
C LEU A 872 27.98 -33.56 21.50
N ARG A 873 28.61 -33.29 22.66
CA ARG A 873 28.21 -32.22 23.58
C ARG A 873 28.30 -30.85 22.93
N LEU A 874 29.34 -30.59 22.12
CA LEU A 874 29.50 -29.36 21.36
C LEU A 874 28.41 -29.21 20.28
N TYR A 875 28.11 -30.29 19.56
CA TYR A 875 27.03 -30.33 18.57
C TYR A 875 25.67 -30.01 19.19
N ASP A 876 25.31 -30.68 20.29
CA ASP A 876 24.07 -30.41 21.01
C ASP A 876 24.04 -28.97 21.54
N ARG A 877 25.12 -28.52 22.19
CA ARG A 877 25.18 -27.20 22.80
C ARG A 877 25.04 -26.05 21.81
N LEU A 878 25.56 -26.21 20.59
CA LEU A 878 25.40 -25.23 19.51
C LEU A 878 24.00 -25.31 18.88
N ASN A 879 23.43 -26.52 18.76
CA ASN A 879 22.06 -26.73 18.29
C ASN A 879 20.98 -26.27 19.31
N GLU A 880 21.33 -26.11 20.59
CA GLU A 880 20.50 -25.51 21.64
C GLU A 880 20.52 -23.96 21.67
N LEU A 881 21.40 -23.31 20.90
CA LEU A 881 21.52 -21.86 20.95
C LEU A 881 20.26 -21.15 20.40
N PRO A 882 19.84 -20.01 20.99
CA PRO A 882 18.82 -19.17 20.39
C PRO A 882 19.35 -18.58 19.07
N ALA A 883 18.45 -18.17 18.18
CA ALA A 883 18.82 -17.39 17.00
C ALA A 883 19.45 -16.03 17.39
N ALA A 884 20.29 -15.47 16.52
CA ALA A 884 20.77 -14.10 16.66
C ALA A 884 19.63 -13.09 16.46
N GLY A 885 19.63 -11.99 17.20
CA GLY A 885 18.55 -10.99 17.12
C GLY A 885 18.80 -9.75 17.96
N PHE A 886 17.83 -8.83 17.98
CA PHE A 886 17.94 -7.53 18.64
C PHE A 886 16.83 -7.27 19.68
N ALA A 887 17.19 -6.55 20.74
CA ALA A 887 16.25 -5.94 21.68
C ALA A 887 16.80 -4.58 22.13
N ALA A 888 16.01 -3.51 22.10
CA ALA A 888 16.42 -2.15 22.48
C ALA A 888 17.79 -1.70 21.88
N SER A 889 18.01 -1.98 20.58
CA SER A 889 19.26 -1.75 19.82
C SER A 889 20.50 -2.57 20.27
N ARG A 890 20.38 -3.39 21.32
CA ARG A 890 21.39 -4.39 21.70
C ARG A 890 21.23 -5.64 20.84
N MET A 891 22.33 -6.12 20.26
CA MET A 891 22.35 -7.40 19.55
C MET A 891 22.66 -8.53 20.53
N LYS A 892 21.83 -9.58 20.53
CA LYS A 892 22.13 -10.86 21.16
C LYS A 892 22.78 -11.77 20.12
N LEU A 893 24.06 -12.10 20.35
CA LEU A 893 24.90 -12.84 19.40
C LEU A 893 25.33 -14.18 20.02
N PRO A 894 24.72 -15.31 19.60
CA PRO A 894 25.24 -16.64 19.86
C PRO A 894 26.55 -16.82 19.10
N CYS A 895 27.60 -17.30 19.77
CA CYS A 895 28.94 -17.35 19.21
C CYS A 895 29.91 -18.22 20.04
N ILE A 896 31.08 -18.49 19.46
CA ILE A 896 32.24 -19.03 20.17
C ILE A 896 33.23 -17.88 20.41
N VAL A 897 33.72 -17.72 21.65
CA VAL A 897 34.42 -16.52 22.12
C VAL A 897 35.81 -16.87 22.63
N PHE A 898 36.84 -16.30 22.01
CA PHE A 898 38.25 -16.55 22.35
C PHE A 898 38.91 -15.25 22.82
N GLN A 899 39.37 -15.21 24.07
CA GLN A 899 40.05 -14.02 24.62
C GLN A 899 41.46 -13.88 24.02
N LEU A 900 41.82 -12.66 23.62
CA LEU A 900 43.16 -12.34 23.14
C LEU A 900 44.11 -11.92 24.29
N PRO A 901 45.41 -12.27 24.20
CA PRO A 901 46.46 -11.64 24.99
C PRO A 901 46.70 -10.18 24.55
N PRO A 902 47.50 -9.40 25.30
CA PRO A 902 47.85 -8.02 24.95
C PRO A 902 48.44 -7.91 23.54
N LEU A 903 47.93 -6.94 22.75
CA LEU A 903 48.36 -6.72 21.38
C LEU A 903 49.78 -6.16 21.28
N THR A 904 50.64 -6.79 20.48
CA THR A 904 51.96 -6.25 20.13
C THR A 904 51.86 -5.35 18.90
N PRO A 905 52.29 -4.07 18.95
CA PRO A 905 52.16 -3.15 17.82
C PRO A 905 53.28 -3.31 16.78
N ASN A 906 52.92 -3.62 15.54
CA ASN A 906 53.82 -3.71 14.39
C ASN A 906 53.69 -2.43 13.54
N ARG A 907 54.67 -1.52 13.65
CA ARG A 907 54.56 -0.17 13.04
C ARG A 907 54.81 -0.16 11.53
N THR A 908 53.73 0.03 10.76
CA THR A 908 53.82 0.48 9.36
C THR A 908 53.44 1.96 9.24
N ARG A 909 53.69 2.60 8.10
CA ARG A 909 53.43 4.05 7.90
C ARG A 909 51.99 4.39 7.47
N ALA A 910 51.12 3.41 7.22
CA ALA A 910 49.80 3.63 6.59
C ALA A 910 48.59 3.14 7.40
N CYS A 911 48.77 2.13 8.27
CA CYS A 911 47.73 1.65 9.16
C CYS A 911 48.33 1.06 10.44
N HIS A 912 47.50 0.93 11.48
CA HIS A 912 47.89 0.21 12.68
C HIS A 912 47.82 -1.29 12.40
N VAL A 913 48.94 -1.99 12.62
CA VAL A 913 49.02 -3.45 12.55
C VAL A 913 49.38 -3.95 13.94
N TYR A 914 48.67 -4.97 14.41
CA TYR A 914 48.91 -5.60 15.71
C TYR A 914 49.06 -7.10 15.53
N ARG A 915 49.81 -7.75 16.42
CA ARG A 915 49.89 -9.22 16.50
C ARG A 915 49.54 -9.72 17.88
N ALA A 916 48.83 -10.84 17.93
CA ALA A 916 48.50 -11.59 19.13
C ALA A 916 48.81 -13.06 18.91
N ASP A 917 49.72 -13.62 19.71
CA ASP A 917 50.09 -15.03 19.65
C ASP A 917 49.21 -15.82 20.62
N THR A 918 48.37 -16.70 20.08
CA THR A 918 47.30 -17.39 20.82
C THR A 918 47.46 -18.90 20.76
N ALA A 919 47.08 -19.61 21.82
CA ALA A 919 47.02 -21.07 21.81
C ALA A 919 45.88 -21.63 20.92
N ALA A 920 44.87 -20.81 20.59
CA ALA A 920 43.74 -21.23 19.77
C ALA A 920 44.02 -21.14 18.26
N PHE A 921 44.79 -20.14 17.82
CA PHE A 921 44.97 -19.78 16.40
C PHE A 921 46.43 -19.57 15.97
N GLY A 922 47.40 -19.68 16.87
CA GLY A 922 48.75 -19.17 16.65
C GLY A 922 48.78 -17.64 16.56
N THR A 923 49.66 -17.10 15.70
CA THR A 923 49.83 -15.65 15.47
C THR A 923 48.69 -15.07 14.63
N VAL A 924 47.82 -14.28 15.25
CA VAL A 924 46.79 -13.49 14.54
C VAL A 924 47.32 -12.09 14.24
N GLU A 925 47.26 -11.66 12.98
CA GLU A 925 47.59 -10.29 12.57
C GLU A 925 46.32 -9.45 12.33
N ILE A 926 46.15 -8.39 13.11
CA ILE A 926 45.00 -7.48 13.07
C ILE A 926 45.42 -6.18 12.41
N LYS A 927 44.68 -5.73 11.39
CA LYS A 927 44.90 -4.47 10.67
C LYS A 927 43.71 -3.54 10.91
N THR A 928 43.96 -2.25 11.17
CA THR A 928 42.90 -1.25 11.31
C THR A 928 43.45 0.18 11.23
N ARG A 929 42.57 1.13 10.91
CA ARG A 929 42.76 2.59 11.00
C ARG A 929 42.65 3.10 12.44
N ARG A 930 42.08 2.32 13.37
CA ARG A 930 41.86 2.70 14.77
C ARG A 930 43.03 2.26 15.64
N ASP A 931 43.55 3.16 16.48
CA ASP A 931 44.50 2.76 17.51
C ASP A 931 43.82 1.88 18.57
N LEU A 932 44.33 0.66 18.74
CA LEU A 932 43.92 -0.31 19.75
C LEU A 932 44.88 -0.35 20.95
N SER A 933 45.93 0.49 21.00
CA SER A 933 46.96 0.46 22.03
C SER A 933 46.45 0.68 23.46
N GLN A 934 45.32 1.38 23.61
CA GLN A 934 44.65 1.67 24.88
C GLN A 934 43.48 0.71 25.18
N MET A 935 43.25 -0.31 24.33
CA MET A 935 42.17 -1.30 24.55
C MET A 935 42.67 -2.44 25.42
N HIS A 936 41.83 -2.88 26.34
CA HIS A 936 42.07 -3.99 27.25
C HIS A 936 40.85 -4.93 27.19
N SER A 937 41.06 -6.24 27.38
CA SER A 937 40.03 -7.29 27.19
C SER A 937 39.44 -7.27 25.77
N LEU A 938 40.22 -7.78 24.82
CA LEU A 938 39.82 -8.03 23.43
C LEU A 938 39.47 -9.50 23.22
N TYR A 939 38.51 -9.76 22.33
CA TYR A 939 37.97 -11.09 22.05
C TYR A 939 37.81 -11.30 20.55
N ILE A 940 38.30 -12.44 20.05
CA ILE A 940 37.93 -12.97 18.73
C ILE A 940 36.64 -13.76 18.90
N VAL A 941 35.63 -13.39 18.12
CA VAL A 941 34.29 -13.94 18.21
C VAL A 941 33.90 -14.52 16.86
N HIS A 942 33.51 -15.79 16.86
CA HIS A 942 32.92 -16.47 15.70
C HIS A 942 31.39 -16.53 15.89
N PRO A 943 30.61 -15.73 15.13
CA PRO A 943 29.15 -15.83 15.12
C PRO A 943 28.68 -17.25 14.82
N TRP A 944 27.64 -17.70 15.51
CA TRP A 944 27.03 -18.99 15.22
C TRP A 944 26.40 -18.99 13.82
N LEU A 945 26.67 -20.05 13.05
CA LEU A 945 26.22 -20.24 11.68
C LEU A 945 25.60 -21.63 11.55
N ASP A 946 24.29 -21.71 11.28
CA ASP A 946 23.58 -22.99 11.12
C ASP A 946 24.16 -23.87 9.99
N ALA A 947 24.84 -23.27 9.02
CA ALA A 947 25.62 -23.96 7.99
C ALA A 947 26.72 -24.88 8.56
N LEU A 948 27.25 -24.61 9.76
CA LEU A 948 28.21 -25.48 10.45
C LEU A 948 27.64 -26.88 10.73
N LEU A 949 26.33 -26.99 10.97
CA LEU A 949 25.63 -28.27 11.17
C LEU A 949 25.46 -29.06 9.86
N GLY A 950 25.66 -28.45 8.69
CA GLY A 950 25.53 -29.11 7.37
C GLY A 950 24.10 -29.20 6.84
N ARG A 951 23.19 -28.33 7.31
CA ARG A 951 21.79 -28.31 6.84
C ARG A 951 21.65 -27.88 5.37
N GLU A 952 22.59 -27.07 4.85
CA GLU A 952 22.61 -26.67 3.42
C GLU A 952 22.83 -27.85 2.46
N ASP A 953 23.60 -28.86 2.88
CA ASP A 953 23.96 -30.01 2.04
C ASP A 953 22.69 -30.79 1.61
N MET A 954 21.65 -30.80 2.46
CA MET A 954 20.36 -31.44 2.18
C MET A 954 19.52 -30.75 1.10
N HIS A 955 19.83 -29.51 0.72
CA HIS A 955 19.05 -28.74 -0.26
C HIS A 955 19.71 -28.60 -1.63
N ARG A 956 21.03 -28.86 -1.77
CA ARG A 956 21.72 -28.76 -3.07
C ARG A 956 21.44 -29.95 -4.00
N GLY A 957 21.13 -31.13 -3.45
CA GLY A 957 20.84 -32.34 -4.24
C GLY A 957 19.57 -32.28 -5.10
N ALA A 958 18.71 -31.26 -4.92
CA ALA A 958 17.41 -31.15 -5.60
C ALA A 958 17.44 -30.41 -6.96
N PHE A 959 18.61 -29.99 -7.44
CA PHE A 959 18.74 -29.14 -8.65
C PHE A 959 19.81 -29.60 -9.65
N ALA A 960 20.38 -30.80 -9.45
CA ALA A 960 21.59 -31.24 -10.17
C ALA A 960 21.41 -32.52 -11.02
N GLU A 961 20.17 -33.01 -11.22
CA GLU A 961 19.92 -34.20 -12.04
C GLU A 961 18.49 -34.24 -12.62
N ASP A 962 18.04 -33.16 -13.27
CA ASP A 962 16.80 -33.15 -14.07
C ASP A 962 16.80 -31.97 -15.08
N ASN A 963 17.55 -32.11 -16.19
CA ASN A 963 17.55 -31.13 -17.29
C ASN A 963 18.08 -31.74 -18.62
N VAL A 964 17.42 -32.80 -19.09
CA VAL A 964 17.55 -33.28 -20.48
C VAL A 964 16.17 -33.17 -21.13
N ALA A 965 15.92 -32.07 -21.84
CA ALA A 965 14.63 -31.82 -22.49
C ALA A 965 14.45 -32.70 -23.74
N PRO A 966 13.36 -33.49 -23.85
CA PRO A 966 12.97 -34.12 -25.11
C PRO A 966 12.44 -33.08 -26.10
N SER A 967 12.82 -33.18 -27.37
CA SER A 967 12.32 -32.31 -28.44
C SER A 967 10.89 -32.70 -28.89
N PRO A 968 10.05 -31.73 -29.30
CA PRO A 968 8.66 -32.01 -29.69
C PRO A 968 8.51 -32.44 -31.15
N SER A 969 7.76 -33.52 -31.39
CA SER A 969 7.13 -33.86 -32.69
C SER A 969 5.92 -34.79 -32.45
N PRO A 970 4.96 -34.95 -33.38
CA PRO A 970 3.54 -34.86 -33.00
C PRO A 970 2.65 -36.10 -33.24
N ASN A 971 1.40 -36.00 -32.78
CA ASN A 971 0.26 -36.94 -32.93
C ASN A 971 0.39 -38.21 -32.05
N THR A 972 -0.68 -38.94 -31.71
CA THR A 972 -2.08 -38.93 -32.19
C THR A 972 -3.11 -38.73 -31.06
N ASP A 973 -4.38 -38.66 -31.47
CA ASP A 973 -5.57 -38.81 -30.64
C ASP A 973 -5.61 -40.19 -29.93
N ASP A 974 -6.33 -40.26 -28.80
CA ASP A 974 -7.45 -41.20 -28.61
C ASP A 974 -8.24 -40.84 -27.33
N GLU A 975 -9.51 -41.25 -27.28
CA GLU A 975 -10.40 -41.08 -26.11
C GLU A 975 -10.17 -42.20 -25.09
N GLU A 976 -10.38 -41.94 -23.78
CA GLU A 976 -11.35 -42.77 -23.06
C GLU A 976 -11.90 -42.14 -21.77
N PHE A 977 -13.14 -42.53 -21.49
CA PHE A 977 -13.99 -42.18 -20.36
C PHE A 977 -13.54 -42.90 -19.08
N PHE A 978 -13.72 -42.32 -17.90
CA PHE A 978 -14.19 -43.09 -16.74
C PHE A 978 -14.73 -42.17 -15.63
N ASP A 979 -16.01 -42.37 -15.27
CA ASP A 979 -16.62 -41.74 -14.11
C ASP A 979 -16.05 -42.29 -12.80
N ASN A 980 -16.15 -41.48 -11.74
CA ASN A 980 -16.46 -42.00 -10.41
C ASN A 980 -17.13 -40.88 -9.58
N GLU A 981 -18.43 -41.03 -9.36
CA GLU A 981 -19.17 -40.23 -8.40
C GLU A 981 -18.71 -40.58 -6.98
N ASN A 982 -18.53 -39.58 -6.12
CA ASN A 982 -18.69 -39.70 -4.68
C ASN A 982 -19.11 -38.33 -4.14
N GLU A 983 -20.33 -38.23 -3.63
CA GLU A 983 -20.81 -37.07 -2.89
C GLU A 983 -20.30 -37.15 -1.45
N ASP A 984 -19.71 -36.06 -0.92
CA ASP A 984 -19.62 -35.86 0.53
C ASP A 984 -19.60 -34.35 0.88
N GLU A 985 -19.90 -34.00 2.12
CA GLU A 985 -20.47 -32.69 2.48
C GLU A 985 -19.52 -31.48 2.34
N GLY A 986 -19.90 -30.53 1.46
CA GLY A 986 -19.18 -29.28 1.27
C GLY A 986 -19.53 -28.20 2.31
N THR A 987 -18.58 -27.83 3.18
CA THR A 987 -18.66 -26.65 4.05
C THR A 987 -17.77 -25.50 3.56
N ASP A 988 -18.27 -24.27 3.67
CA ASP A 988 -17.67 -23.06 3.07
C ASP A 988 -16.33 -22.63 3.70
N GLY A 989 -15.36 -22.28 2.85
CA GLY A 989 -14.10 -21.66 3.23
C GLY A 989 -13.69 -20.54 2.25
N PRO A 990 -13.46 -19.29 2.70
CA PRO A 990 -13.07 -18.20 1.80
C PRO A 990 -11.63 -18.37 1.30
N TRP A 991 -11.36 -17.84 0.09
CA TRP A 991 -10.08 -17.99 -0.60
C TRP A 991 -8.89 -17.41 0.20
N LEU A 992 -8.14 -18.30 0.84
CA LEU A 992 -6.77 -18.08 1.28
C LEU A 992 -5.82 -17.97 0.06
N PRO A 993 -4.60 -17.41 0.22
CA PRO A 993 -3.53 -17.67 -0.74
C PRO A 993 -3.34 -19.19 -0.86
N GLY A 994 -3.07 -19.67 -2.09
CA GLY A 994 -2.91 -21.11 -2.34
C GLY A 994 -1.82 -21.71 -1.44
N PRO A 995 -2.01 -22.97 -0.97
CA PRO A 995 -0.98 -23.63 -0.19
C PRO A 995 0.31 -23.71 -1.02
N GLU A 996 1.44 -23.65 -0.33
CA GLU A 996 2.73 -23.98 -0.91
C GLU A 996 2.62 -25.34 -1.60
N LEU A 997 2.99 -25.41 -2.88
CA LEU A 997 3.43 -26.67 -3.46
C LEU A 997 4.73 -27.05 -2.76
N ARG A 998 4.58 -27.63 -1.56
CA ARG A 998 5.63 -28.47 -1.00
C ARG A 998 5.92 -29.50 -2.09
N PRO A 999 7.17 -29.66 -2.57
CA PRO A 999 7.50 -30.83 -3.33
C PRO A 999 7.14 -32.02 -2.45
N HIS A 1000 6.18 -32.84 -2.87
CA HIS A 1000 5.94 -34.11 -2.21
C HIS A 1000 7.29 -34.85 -2.26
N PRO A 1001 7.90 -35.19 -1.11
CA PRO A 1001 9.10 -36.00 -1.15
C PRO A 1001 8.66 -37.37 -1.65
N VAL A 1002 8.90 -37.63 -2.95
CA VAL A 1002 9.12 -38.99 -3.43
C VAL A 1002 10.12 -39.59 -2.43
N PRO A 1003 9.79 -40.70 -1.73
CA PRO A 1003 10.59 -41.17 -0.62
C PRO A 1003 11.84 -41.90 -1.11
N ILE A 1004 12.72 -41.15 -1.79
CA ILE A 1004 14.14 -41.43 -1.87
C ILE A 1004 14.58 -41.65 -0.42
N ARG A 1005 14.95 -42.89 -0.09
CA ARG A 1005 15.51 -43.25 1.21
C ARG A 1005 16.93 -42.69 1.33
N MET A 1006 17.04 -41.36 1.40
CA MET A 1006 18.25 -40.73 1.92
C MET A 1006 18.48 -41.30 3.32
N ALA A 1007 19.62 -41.96 3.52
CA ALA A 1007 19.97 -42.48 4.83
C ALA A 1007 19.98 -41.31 5.82
N ARG A 1008 19.32 -41.48 6.98
CA ARG A 1008 19.44 -40.52 8.08
C ARG A 1008 20.90 -40.49 8.50
N ILE A 1009 21.62 -39.43 8.12
CA ILE A 1009 22.97 -39.17 8.61
C ILE A 1009 22.89 -39.15 10.13
N ASP A 1010 23.69 -39.99 10.77
CA ASP A 1010 23.65 -40.18 12.20
C ASP A 1010 24.31 -38.99 12.94
N LYS A 1011 24.03 -38.89 14.23
CA LYS A 1011 24.51 -37.78 15.08
C LYS A 1011 26.03 -37.81 15.29
N GLU A 1012 26.69 -38.97 15.20
CA GLU A 1012 28.14 -39.10 15.25
C GLU A 1012 28.77 -38.43 14.01
N THR A 1013 28.25 -38.76 12.83
CA THR A 1013 28.66 -38.17 11.55
C THR A 1013 28.37 -36.67 11.50
N GLN A 1014 27.25 -36.20 12.05
CA GLN A 1014 26.95 -34.77 12.16
C GLN A 1014 27.95 -34.02 13.07
N ALA A 1015 28.29 -34.57 14.24
CA ALA A 1015 29.30 -34.00 15.14
C ALA A 1015 30.71 -34.00 14.50
N ARG A 1016 31.06 -35.04 13.74
CA ARG A 1016 32.32 -35.10 12.96
C ARG A 1016 32.36 -34.03 11.85
N ARG A 1017 31.26 -33.85 11.10
CA ARG A 1017 31.11 -32.79 10.08
C ARG A 1017 31.22 -31.38 10.69
N LEU A 1018 30.69 -31.16 11.89
CA LEU A 1018 30.86 -29.90 12.63
C LEU A 1018 32.33 -29.63 12.97
N VAL A 1019 33.05 -30.59 13.57
CA VAL A 1019 34.47 -30.41 13.93
C VAL A 1019 35.35 -30.19 12.69
N ALA A 1020 35.07 -30.89 11.58
CA ALA A 1020 35.74 -30.67 10.30
C ALA A 1020 35.60 -29.22 9.80
N ARG A 1021 34.41 -28.62 9.91
CA ARG A 1021 34.17 -27.22 9.52
C ARG A 1021 34.79 -26.21 10.49
N LEU A 1022 34.75 -26.46 11.80
CA LEU A 1022 35.38 -25.57 12.80
C LEU A 1022 36.90 -25.47 12.63
N ARG A 1023 37.55 -26.51 12.07
CA ARG A 1023 39.00 -26.51 11.75
C ARG A 1023 39.36 -25.78 10.45
N GLN A 1024 38.40 -25.26 9.69
CA GLN A 1024 38.68 -24.41 8.53
C GLN A 1024 39.02 -22.97 8.94
N PRO A 1025 39.73 -22.20 8.07
CA PRO A 1025 39.84 -20.75 8.24
C PRO A 1025 38.48 -20.07 8.12
N PHE A 1026 38.10 -19.29 9.14
CA PHE A 1026 36.86 -18.51 9.17
C PHE A 1026 37.14 -17.01 9.38
N GLY A 1027 36.22 -16.16 8.94
CA GLY A 1027 36.25 -14.73 9.24
C GLY A 1027 35.65 -14.47 10.63
N ALA A 1028 36.28 -13.61 11.42
CA ALA A 1028 35.89 -13.37 12.82
C ALA A 1028 35.66 -11.89 13.13
N LEU A 1029 34.86 -11.64 14.18
CA LEU A 1029 34.63 -10.31 14.73
C LEU A 1029 35.63 -10.06 15.88
N LEU A 1030 36.27 -8.89 15.91
CA LEU A 1030 37.04 -8.44 17.06
C LEU A 1030 36.16 -7.56 17.94
N LEU A 1031 35.85 -8.03 19.16
CA LEU A 1031 35.07 -7.28 20.14
C LEU A 1031 35.95 -6.81 21.30
N THR A 1032 35.60 -5.68 21.90
CA THR A 1032 36.19 -5.19 23.17
C THR A 1032 35.10 -5.09 24.23
N LEU A 1033 35.51 -5.23 25.50
CA LEU A 1033 34.62 -5.07 26.66
C LEU A 1033 34.36 -3.58 26.96
N VAL A 1034 33.12 -3.22 27.28
CA VAL A 1034 32.70 -1.86 27.68
C VAL A 1034 31.92 -1.96 28.99
N SER A 1035 32.44 -1.32 30.04
CA SER A 1035 31.78 -1.27 31.35
C SER A 1035 30.97 0.02 31.50
N THR A 1036 29.66 -0.11 31.75
CA THR A 1036 28.77 1.03 32.02
C THR A 1036 28.09 0.87 33.38
N GLY A 1037 28.38 1.78 34.30
CA GLY A 1037 27.60 1.94 35.54
C GLY A 1037 27.63 0.78 36.55
N GLY A 1038 28.51 -0.22 36.36
CA GLY A 1038 28.78 -1.26 37.36
C GLY A 1038 27.77 -2.41 37.47
N ARG A 1039 26.87 -2.60 36.47
CA ARG A 1039 26.00 -3.80 36.41
C ARG A 1039 25.81 -4.44 35.04
N ALA A 1040 26.07 -3.72 33.94
CA ALA A 1040 26.09 -4.29 32.58
C ALA A 1040 27.52 -4.29 32.04
N VAL A 1041 27.86 -5.35 31.31
CA VAL A 1041 29.17 -5.58 30.68
C VAL A 1041 28.91 -5.86 29.21
N ASP A 1042 28.98 -4.81 28.40
CA ASP A 1042 28.54 -4.84 27.02
C ASP A 1042 29.74 -5.00 26.08
N TYR A 1043 29.56 -5.71 24.97
CA TYR A 1043 30.60 -5.87 23.96
C TYR A 1043 30.46 -4.80 22.87
N ARG A 1044 31.57 -4.46 22.21
CA ARG A 1044 31.56 -3.55 21.06
C ARG A 1044 32.55 -4.00 19.99
N ARG A 1045 32.14 -4.05 18.72
CA ARG A 1045 33.00 -4.34 17.57
C ARG A 1045 34.03 -3.23 17.39
N VAL A 1046 35.27 -3.66 17.15
CA VAL A 1046 36.43 -2.82 16.78
C VAL A 1046 37.12 -3.45 15.57
N ALA A 1047 38.02 -2.72 14.91
CA ALA A 1047 38.68 -3.15 13.67
C ALA A 1047 37.74 -3.66 12.56
N ALA A 1048 36.52 -3.10 12.46
CA ALA A 1048 35.55 -3.46 11.42
C ALA A 1048 35.97 -3.05 9.99
N ASP A 1049 37.04 -2.26 9.88
CA ASP A 1049 37.59 -1.69 8.66
C ASP A 1049 38.65 -2.58 7.97
N SER A 1050 38.80 -3.84 8.40
CA SER A 1050 39.59 -4.87 7.71
C SER A 1050 39.02 -6.27 7.98
N LEU A 1051 39.42 -7.24 7.15
CA LEU A 1051 39.14 -8.66 7.42
C LEU A 1051 40.09 -9.19 8.49
N ILE A 1052 39.55 -9.92 9.46
CA ILE A 1052 40.28 -10.78 10.39
C ILE A 1052 39.89 -12.21 10.08
N THR A 1053 40.85 -13.01 9.63
CA THR A 1053 40.69 -14.45 9.36
C THR A 1053 41.55 -15.23 10.35
N VAL A 1054 40.99 -16.27 10.95
CA VAL A 1054 41.68 -17.18 11.86
C VAL A 1054 41.33 -18.63 11.54
N GLN A 1055 42.15 -19.57 12.00
CA GLN A 1055 41.93 -21.01 11.89
C GLN A 1055 42.29 -21.66 13.22
N LEU A 1056 41.44 -22.56 13.74
CA LEU A 1056 41.73 -23.29 14.98
C LEU A 1056 42.88 -24.29 14.76
N GLN A 1057 43.82 -24.34 15.70
CA GLN A 1057 44.93 -25.31 15.67
C GLN A 1057 44.42 -26.74 16.00
N GLU A 1058 45.14 -27.76 15.51
CA GLU A 1058 44.66 -29.15 15.58
C GLU A 1058 44.70 -29.78 16.98
N ASP A 1059 45.44 -29.18 17.90
CA ASP A 1059 45.61 -29.55 19.30
C ASP A 1059 44.65 -28.83 20.25
N VAL A 1060 43.84 -27.87 19.75
CA VAL A 1060 42.80 -27.21 20.54
C VAL A 1060 41.72 -28.22 20.96
N SER A 1061 41.51 -28.32 22.28
CA SER A 1061 40.54 -29.21 22.90
C SER A 1061 39.10 -28.83 22.54
N LEU A 1062 38.28 -29.83 22.21
CA LEU A 1062 36.85 -29.66 21.96
C LEU A 1062 36.08 -29.25 23.24
N VAL A 1063 36.63 -29.58 24.43
CA VAL A 1063 36.08 -29.12 25.71
C VAL A 1063 36.32 -27.62 25.88
N ASP A 1064 37.51 -27.12 25.52
CA ASP A 1064 37.84 -25.69 25.62
C ASP A 1064 36.99 -24.87 24.63
N ILE A 1065 36.65 -25.44 23.46
CA ILE A 1065 35.74 -24.83 22.49
C ILE A 1065 34.30 -24.80 23.04
N LEU A 1066 33.82 -25.90 23.64
CA LEU A 1066 32.52 -25.99 24.32
C LEU A 1066 32.42 -24.97 25.47
N ASP A 1067 33.45 -24.88 26.30
CA ASP A 1067 33.54 -23.92 27.40
C ASP A 1067 33.68 -22.46 26.93
N ASN A 1068 33.90 -22.20 25.63
CA ASN A 1068 33.89 -20.88 25.02
C ASN A 1068 32.59 -20.53 24.26
N VAL A 1069 31.58 -21.41 24.22
CA VAL A 1069 30.26 -21.12 23.62
C VAL A 1069 29.47 -20.14 24.51
N ARG A 1070 29.04 -19.00 23.96
CA ARG A 1070 28.32 -17.94 24.69
C ARG A 1070 27.22 -17.30 23.84
N VAL A 1071 26.33 -16.56 24.50
CA VAL A 1071 25.50 -15.52 23.88
C VAL A 1071 25.98 -14.18 24.46
N LEU A 1072 26.46 -13.28 23.61
CA LEU A 1072 26.94 -11.95 24.00
C LEU A 1072 25.88 -10.88 23.74
N GLU A 1073 25.82 -9.85 24.58
CA GLU A 1073 25.12 -8.59 24.26
C GLU A 1073 26.12 -7.58 23.68
N VAL A 1074 25.84 -7.08 22.48
CA VAL A 1074 26.71 -6.16 21.74
C VAL A 1074 26.00 -4.83 21.48
N LEU A 1075 26.67 -3.71 21.77
CA LEU A 1075 26.29 -2.32 21.45
C LEU A 1075 26.92 -1.83 20.15
#